data_AF-A0A7C3J2H1-F1
#
_entry.id   AF-A0A7C3J2H1-F1
#
_cell.length_a   1.000
_cell.length_b   1.000
_cell.length_c   1.000
_cell.angle_alpha   90.00
_cell.angle_beta   90.00
_cell.angle_gamma   90.00
#
_symmetry.space_group_name_H-M   'P 1'
#
loop_
_entity.id
_entity.type
_entity.pdbx_description
1 polymer ?
#
loop_
_entity_poly.entity_id
_entity_poly.type
_entity_poly.pdbx_seq_one_letter_code
_entity_poly.pdbx_strand_id
1 'polypeptide(L)'
;MANDQTTVNNGQLGSTAGVDANDPTVGQPGRPGSAGTSYGFDGTSDYVIVPDHATIGSGVRNALTLSMWLYPTTTLSNNGNTYRALEKGDAYFFLQGDGGGLGTGGQNFLIKQGNTNYVVGLKEPLAANTWYHLAATFDGATKEMKIYLNGGLKNVAVAPGSQIDDDALPLRIGSDDAGKYFPGRIDETAIYNHVLSNYQIIALAQGATPNALPANPAPLITSVARTNGTDPVEPVIVTGGFAENALAYADRIHEWNALPAAHPELIGADYVKIANDDRDAPNLRINVGLDRPATVYLFRDNRLTGAPLAAMNQWMTAYGLQNTGQSIWLDENGDGSNNTEFYVFRGNFPAGSVDFFQHNTPGANAIYGVVAVEQMAIPSAHVYTPLGTGKTFLEQAGQAVIEAENYTARTTEGVHDWLVVPDESAGAGTTLNARGGKFVQSLPDALVGGNPAQPPSIEYQVQISTPGTYRAYLRWDGNATNATLQGQSDSIYLDIKEIKDGAGGAADWYELQHAVNGDFSSDPWDGTGQAEVNVATPADNPLTWSFPTPGIYTVRVSLREDGSTVDALILQLSSLSAPTNPGPAESAFSNGAPIVLGYSKLGGDFDATHPLGVASGLANGAPAFVDAAGAWQNIPPDLLGADYIRTENDDAGYGFVDYSILAGPNSYLYIFLDDRYIAAHGLEQWMLDLGLIDTGLDALLDGTQPFSIFQRGEPLPAGSPVSTYSLGYDLSPAYNFYGIAVADVALLFIPEPSTCALLALGVLALARKRRRGQ
;
A
#
# COMPACT_ATOMS: atom_id res chain seq x y z
N MET A 1 17.43 -14.20 -12.33
CA MET A 1 18.27 -15.42 -12.43
C MET A 1 19.12 -15.55 -11.17
N ALA A 2 18.75 -16.47 -10.28
CA ALA A 2 19.63 -17.12 -9.31
C ALA A 2 19.06 -18.54 -9.15
N ASN A 3 19.86 -19.52 -9.58
CA ASN A 3 19.47 -20.91 -9.82
C ASN A 3 20.07 -21.75 -8.69
N ASP A 4 19.28 -22.23 -7.74
CA ASP A 4 19.72 -23.27 -6.81
C ASP A 4 19.49 -24.62 -7.48
N GLN A 5 20.59 -25.21 -7.96
CA GLN A 5 20.62 -26.46 -8.71
C GLN A 5 20.63 -27.72 -7.83
N THR A 6 19.88 -27.74 -6.72
CA THR A 6 19.74 -28.98 -5.92
C THR A 6 18.35 -29.61 -5.96
N THR A 7 17.33 -28.93 -6.51
CA THR A 7 16.01 -29.50 -6.78
C THR A 7 15.85 -29.79 -8.28
N VAL A 8 16.30 -30.97 -8.70
CA VAL A 8 15.90 -31.49 -10.02
C VAL A 8 14.38 -31.67 -9.95
N ASN A 9 13.64 -30.91 -10.78
CA ASN A 9 12.22 -31.13 -10.96
C ASN A 9 12.04 -32.51 -11.63
N ASN A 10 11.95 -33.56 -10.82
CA ASN A 10 11.79 -34.94 -11.25
C ASN A 10 10.32 -35.31 -11.49
N GLY A 11 9.40 -34.34 -11.39
CA GLY A 11 8.00 -34.54 -11.73
C GLY A 11 7.87 -34.87 -13.21
N GLN A 12 7.33 -36.04 -13.52
CA GLN A 12 6.77 -36.26 -14.84
C GLN A 12 5.34 -35.68 -14.78
N LEU A 13 5.07 -34.68 -15.63
CA LEU A 13 3.73 -34.59 -16.19
C LEU A 13 3.41 -35.97 -16.76
N GLY A 14 2.17 -36.45 -16.63
CA GLY A 14 1.74 -37.54 -17.50
C GLY A 14 2.27 -37.24 -18.92
N SER A 15 2.95 -38.22 -19.47
CA SER A 15 3.89 -38.09 -20.59
C SER A 15 3.51 -37.01 -21.61
N THR A 16 4.37 -36.01 -21.84
CA THR A 16 4.23 -34.94 -22.87
C THR A 16 2.90 -34.18 -22.82
N ALA A 17 2.95 -32.93 -22.34
CA ALA A 17 1.83 -31.98 -22.26
C ALA A 17 0.77 -32.15 -23.37
N GLY A 18 -0.44 -32.55 -22.98
CA GLY A 18 -1.65 -32.45 -23.78
C GLY A 18 -2.08 -33.72 -24.54
N VAL A 19 -1.66 -34.92 -24.13
CA VAL A 19 -2.01 -36.16 -24.85
C VAL A 19 -2.78 -37.19 -24.01
N ASP A 20 -2.87 -37.03 -22.68
CA ASP A 20 -3.70 -37.91 -21.84
C ASP A 20 -4.76 -37.13 -21.05
N ALA A 21 -5.93 -37.72 -20.82
CA ALA A 21 -7.09 -37.04 -20.22
C ALA A 21 -6.92 -36.71 -18.72
N ASN A 22 -5.73 -36.88 -18.16
CA ASN A 22 -5.41 -36.73 -16.74
C ASN A 22 -4.26 -35.72 -16.49
N ASP A 23 -3.85 -34.95 -17.50
CA ASP A 23 -2.75 -33.99 -17.38
C ASP A 23 -3.26 -32.61 -16.97
N PRO A 24 -2.65 -31.97 -15.94
CA PRO A 24 -3.02 -30.62 -15.56
C PRO A 24 -2.70 -29.62 -16.67
N THR A 25 -3.55 -28.61 -16.83
CA THR A 25 -3.35 -27.55 -17.81
C THR A 25 -2.19 -26.65 -17.38
N VAL A 26 -1.15 -26.56 -18.19
CA VAL A 26 0.03 -25.72 -17.92
C VAL A 26 -0.18 -24.27 -18.36
N GLY A 27 0.59 -23.33 -17.81
CA GLY A 27 0.60 -21.94 -18.28
C GLY A 27 -0.60 -21.09 -17.83
N GLN A 28 -1.30 -21.52 -16.78
CA GLN A 28 -2.42 -20.75 -16.24
C GLN A 28 -1.93 -19.48 -15.53
N PRO A 29 -2.76 -18.42 -15.40
CA PRO A 29 -2.35 -17.22 -14.69
C PRO A 29 -1.90 -17.56 -13.26
N GLY A 30 -0.72 -17.11 -12.88
CA GLY A 30 -0.13 -17.33 -11.55
C GLY A 30 -0.82 -16.52 -10.47
N ARG A 31 -0.26 -16.59 -9.26
CA ARG A 31 -0.71 -15.77 -8.12
C ARG A 31 -0.47 -14.27 -8.36
N PRO A 32 -1.27 -13.37 -7.73
CA PRO A 32 -1.05 -11.93 -7.79
C PRO A 32 0.38 -11.55 -7.40
N GLY A 33 0.97 -10.60 -8.14
CA GLY A 33 2.34 -10.14 -7.89
C GLY A 33 3.45 -11.06 -8.43
N SER A 34 3.10 -12.21 -9.03
CA SER A 34 4.05 -13.07 -9.74
C SER A 34 3.96 -12.88 -11.25
N ALA A 35 5.12 -12.79 -11.93
CA ALA A 35 5.21 -12.87 -13.39
C ALA A 35 5.17 -14.33 -13.91
N GLY A 36 4.99 -15.31 -13.01
CA GLY A 36 4.98 -16.74 -13.29
C GLY A 36 3.62 -17.31 -13.70
N THR A 37 3.61 -18.60 -14.03
CA THR A 37 2.43 -19.38 -14.42
C THR A 37 2.15 -20.51 -13.44
N SER A 38 0.88 -20.85 -13.25
CA SER A 38 0.44 -21.98 -12.41
C SER A 38 -0.01 -23.19 -13.23
N TYR A 39 -0.23 -24.31 -12.54
CA TYR A 39 -0.87 -25.52 -13.10
C TYR A 39 -2.36 -25.52 -12.74
N GLY A 40 -3.23 -25.77 -13.72
CA GLY A 40 -4.67 -25.93 -13.56
C GLY A 40 -5.08 -27.40 -13.46
N PHE A 41 -5.98 -27.69 -12.54
CA PHE A 41 -6.51 -29.01 -12.22
C PHE A 41 -8.03 -28.99 -12.30
N ASP A 42 -8.61 -29.92 -13.05
CA ASP A 42 -10.05 -30.01 -13.35
C ASP A 42 -10.93 -30.51 -12.18
N GLY A 43 -10.32 -31.06 -11.12
CA GLY A 43 -11.03 -31.67 -10.00
C GLY A 43 -11.67 -33.02 -10.29
N THR A 44 -11.34 -33.67 -11.40
CA THR A 44 -11.90 -34.96 -11.83
C THR A 44 -10.82 -36.01 -12.12
N SER A 45 -9.72 -35.60 -12.75
CA SER A 45 -8.69 -36.53 -13.24
C SER A 45 -7.27 -35.97 -13.19
N ASP A 46 -7.09 -34.66 -13.06
CA ASP A 46 -5.78 -34.02 -13.22
C ASP A 46 -4.88 -34.21 -11.99
N TYR A 47 -3.61 -34.57 -12.23
CA TYR A 47 -2.57 -34.54 -11.20
C TYR A 47 -1.15 -34.50 -11.78
N VAL A 48 -0.19 -34.08 -10.95
CA VAL A 48 1.24 -34.27 -11.21
C VAL A 48 1.75 -35.43 -10.36
N ILE A 49 2.56 -36.32 -10.94
CA ILE A 49 3.25 -37.38 -10.21
C ILE A 49 4.75 -37.11 -10.15
N VAL A 50 5.31 -37.19 -8.94
CA VAL A 50 6.75 -37.15 -8.70
C VAL A 50 7.18 -38.51 -8.16
N PRO A 51 8.03 -39.26 -8.88
CA PRO A 51 8.55 -40.54 -8.41
C PRO A 51 9.18 -40.41 -7.01
N ASP A 52 9.09 -41.49 -6.23
CA ASP A 52 9.67 -41.52 -4.90
C ASP A 52 11.18 -41.17 -4.94
N HIS A 53 11.60 -40.39 -3.96
CA HIS A 53 12.99 -39.99 -3.80
C HIS A 53 13.27 -39.62 -2.34
N ALA A 54 14.51 -39.82 -1.91
CA ALA A 54 14.93 -39.55 -0.54
C ALA A 54 14.65 -38.10 -0.10
N THR A 55 14.73 -37.11 -1.00
CA THR A 55 14.48 -35.69 -0.68
C THR A 55 13.02 -35.36 -0.33
N ILE A 56 12.09 -36.27 -0.65
CA ILE A 56 10.64 -36.13 -0.36
C ILE A 56 10.10 -37.32 0.46
N GLY A 57 10.94 -38.29 0.82
CA GLY A 57 10.60 -39.45 1.65
C GLY A 57 11.54 -39.54 2.85
N SER A 58 12.47 -40.49 2.82
CA SER A 58 13.38 -40.78 3.94
C SER A 58 14.13 -39.57 4.54
N GLY A 59 14.42 -38.54 3.75
CA GLY A 59 15.12 -37.32 4.16
C GLY A 59 14.27 -36.29 4.91
N VAL A 60 12.93 -36.41 4.91
CA VAL A 60 12.02 -35.46 5.59
C VAL A 60 11.30 -36.08 6.80
N ARG A 61 11.68 -37.29 7.20
CA ARG A 61 10.97 -38.03 8.26
C ARG A 61 11.05 -37.37 9.63
N ASN A 62 12.19 -36.77 9.97
CA ASN A 62 12.41 -36.16 11.29
C ASN A 62 11.94 -34.70 11.36
N ALA A 63 11.89 -34.01 10.22
CA ALA A 63 11.48 -32.63 10.11
C ALA A 63 10.99 -32.36 8.69
N LEU A 64 9.86 -31.67 8.58
CA LEU A 64 9.21 -31.39 7.31
C LEU A 64 8.64 -29.96 7.33
N THR A 65 8.82 -29.24 6.22
CA THR A 65 7.95 -28.11 5.87
C THR A 65 7.37 -28.33 4.48
N LEU A 66 6.05 -28.19 4.35
CA LEU A 66 5.33 -28.14 3.08
C LEU A 66 4.84 -26.71 2.84
N SER A 67 4.90 -26.24 1.61
CA SER A 67 4.38 -24.93 1.19
C SER A 67 3.81 -25.03 -0.23
N MET A 68 2.69 -24.37 -0.48
CA MET A 68 2.13 -24.19 -1.81
C MET A 68 1.19 -22.99 -1.87
N TRP A 69 1.05 -22.42 -3.06
CA TRP A 69 -0.06 -21.56 -3.39
C TRP A 69 -1.17 -22.36 -4.04
N LEU A 70 -2.41 -22.13 -3.63
CA LEU A 70 -3.58 -22.78 -4.20
C LEU A 70 -4.69 -21.77 -4.47
N TYR A 71 -5.44 -22.02 -5.54
CA TYR A 71 -6.61 -21.25 -5.97
C TYR A 71 -7.74 -22.24 -6.25
N PRO A 72 -8.62 -22.53 -5.29
CA PRO A 72 -9.68 -23.49 -5.52
C PRO A 72 -10.80 -22.84 -6.35
N THR A 73 -11.33 -23.53 -7.34
CA THR A 73 -12.49 -23.05 -8.13
C THR A 73 -13.82 -23.39 -7.46
N THR A 74 -13.77 -24.11 -6.34
CA THR A 74 -14.92 -24.42 -5.48
C THR A 74 -14.59 -24.12 -4.02
N THR A 75 -15.61 -23.89 -3.20
CA THR A 75 -15.41 -23.62 -1.78
C THR A 75 -14.97 -24.91 -1.06
N LEU A 76 -13.84 -24.85 -0.38
CA LEU A 76 -13.35 -25.92 0.48
C LEU A 76 -13.98 -25.73 1.86
N SER A 77 -15.16 -26.33 2.04
CA SER A 77 -15.99 -26.16 3.23
C SER A 77 -15.44 -26.82 4.49
N ASN A 78 -16.01 -26.48 5.65
CA ASN A 78 -15.62 -27.03 6.96
C ASN A 78 -15.91 -28.51 7.16
N ASN A 79 -16.80 -29.08 6.35
CA ASN A 79 -17.32 -30.44 6.50
C ASN A 79 -17.09 -31.28 5.23
N GLY A 80 -16.06 -30.95 4.44
CA GLY A 80 -15.80 -31.62 3.17
C GLY A 80 -14.65 -32.62 3.26
N ASN A 81 -14.71 -33.71 2.49
CA ASN A 81 -13.66 -34.71 2.40
C ASN A 81 -13.36 -35.07 0.95
N THR A 82 -13.61 -34.15 0.02
CA THR A 82 -13.67 -34.48 -1.40
C THR A 82 -12.37 -34.18 -2.12
N TYR A 83 -11.65 -33.14 -1.70
CA TYR A 83 -10.56 -32.58 -2.49
C TYR A 83 -9.19 -32.76 -1.82
N ARG A 84 -8.14 -32.94 -2.62
CA ARG A 84 -6.76 -33.23 -2.19
C ARG A 84 -5.76 -32.41 -2.98
N ALA A 85 -5.06 -31.51 -2.30
CA ALA A 85 -4.05 -30.69 -2.97
C ALA A 85 -2.72 -31.42 -3.12
N LEU A 86 -2.37 -32.32 -2.18
CA LEU A 86 -1.11 -33.06 -2.20
C LEU A 86 -1.16 -34.32 -1.33
N GLU A 87 -0.51 -35.37 -1.80
CA GLU A 87 -0.22 -36.59 -1.02
C GLU A 87 1.18 -37.11 -1.34
N LYS A 88 1.99 -37.40 -0.32
CA LYS A 88 3.07 -38.39 -0.40
C LYS A 88 2.54 -39.67 0.23
N GLY A 89 2.32 -40.70 -0.59
CA GLY A 89 1.56 -41.90 -0.24
C GLY A 89 1.91 -42.44 1.15
N ASP A 90 0.87 -42.59 1.99
CA ASP A 90 0.97 -43.06 3.37
C ASP A 90 1.97 -42.32 4.28
N ALA A 91 2.40 -41.11 3.91
CA ALA A 91 3.35 -40.29 4.69
C ALA A 91 2.74 -38.96 5.13
N TYR A 92 2.45 -38.05 4.18
CA TYR A 92 1.97 -36.69 4.51
C TYR A 92 1.09 -36.09 3.41
N PHE A 93 0.19 -35.18 3.79
CA PHE A 93 -0.89 -34.69 2.93
C PHE A 93 -1.24 -33.21 3.14
N PHE A 94 -1.74 -32.58 2.09
CA PHE A 94 -2.73 -31.50 2.18
C PHE A 94 -4.09 -31.98 1.66
N LEU A 95 -5.08 -32.05 2.56
CA LEU A 95 -6.38 -32.64 2.28
C LEU A 95 -7.55 -31.87 2.88
N GLN A 96 -8.73 -31.97 2.28
CA GLN A 96 -9.95 -31.41 2.87
C GLN A 96 -10.39 -32.20 4.11
N GLY A 97 -10.74 -31.49 5.19
CA GLY A 97 -11.22 -32.09 6.43
C GLY A 97 -12.72 -31.98 6.69
N ASP A 98 -13.30 -33.08 7.15
CA ASP A 98 -14.73 -33.24 7.45
C ASP A 98 -15.05 -33.27 8.96
N GLY A 99 -14.05 -33.07 9.83
CA GLY A 99 -14.17 -33.25 11.27
C GLY A 99 -14.25 -34.71 11.74
N GLY A 100 -14.27 -35.67 10.82
CA GLY A 100 -14.39 -37.12 11.07
C GLY A 100 -13.03 -37.83 11.22
N GLY A 101 -12.01 -37.14 11.76
CA GLY A 101 -10.64 -37.65 11.90
C GLY A 101 -9.63 -37.05 10.90
N LEU A 102 -10.10 -36.24 9.95
CA LEU A 102 -9.26 -35.51 9.00
C LEU A 102 -9.11 -34.02 9.31
N GLY A 103 -9.36 -33.62 10.56
CA GLY A 103 -9.44 -32.22 10.98
C GLY A 103 -10.67 -31.51 10.43
N THR A 104 -10.92 -30.28 10.88
CA THR A 104 -12.05 -29.44 10.44
C THR A 104 -11.53 -28.27 9.62
N GLY A 105 -12.25 -27.87 8.58
CA GLY A 105 -11.90 -26.67 7.78
C GLY A 105 -11.05 -26.96 6.54
N GLY A 106 -11.28 -26.17 5.48
CA GLY A 106 -10.38 -25.93 4.35
C GLY A 106 -9.50 -27.10 3.90
N GLN A 107 -8.18 -26.86 3.85
CA GLN A 107 -7.13 -27.86 3.56
C GLN A 107 -6.25 -28.04 4.79
N ASN A 108 -6.24 -29.25 5.34
CA ASN A 108 -5.55 -29.64 6.56
C ASN A 108 -4.24 -30.36 6.26
N PHE A 109 -3.33 -30.32 7.22
CA PHE A 109 -2.06 -31.04 7.15
C PHE A 109 -2.16 -32.34 7.95
N LEU A 110 -1.91 -33.46 7.29
CA LEU A 110 -1.87 -34.79 7.89
C LEU A 110 -0.47 -35.36 7.75
N ILE A 111 0.01 -36.02 8.79
CA ILE A 111 1.14 -36.96 8.74
C ILE A 111 0.71 -38.34 9.26
N LYS A 112 1.38 -39.39 8.81
CA LYS A 112 1.25 -40.73 9.39
C LYS A 112 2.44 -41.09 10.27
N GLN A 113 2.14 -41.76 11.38
CA GLN A 113 3.15 -42.38 12.24
C GLN A 113 2.63 -43.74 12.71
N GLY A 114 3.36 -44.82 12.41
CA GLY A 114 2.91 -46.17 12.72
C GLY A 114 1.54 -46.49 12.11
N ASN A 115 1.30 -46.05 10.88
CA ASN A 115 0.04 -46.19 10.15
C ASN A 115 -1.18 -45.49 10.83
N THR A 116 -0.93 -44.56 11.74
CA THR A 116 -1.96 -43.75 12.39
C THR A 116 -1.91 -42.33 11.85
N ASN A 117 -3.09 -41.77 11.53
CA ASN A 117 -3.25 -40.41 11.04
C ASN A 117 -3.17 -39.39 12.19
N TYR A 118 -2.29 -38.40 12.05
CA TYR A 118 -2.23 -37.22 12.90
C TYR A 118 -2.47 -35.98 12.05
N VAL A 119 -3.38 -35.12 12.50
CA VAL A 119 -3.86 -33.99 11.70
C VAL A 119 -3.83 -32.72 12.50
N VAL A 120 -3.32 -31.65 11.88
CA VAL A 120 -3.55 -30.28 12.31
C VAL A 120 -4.56 -29.63 11.36
N GLY A 121 -5.73 -29.32 11.90
CA GLY A 121 -6.83 -28.73 11.13
C GLY A 121 -6.66 -27.22 10.95
N LEU A 122 -7.01 -26.71 9.77
CA LEU A 122 -7.03 -25.29 9.43
C LEU A 122 -8.16 -24.53 10.14
N LYS A 123 -9.26 -25.22 10.48
CA LYS A 123 -10.43 -24.74 11.24
C LYS A 123 -11.25 -23.62 10.58
N GLU A 124 -10.98 -23.28 9.32
CA GLU A 124 -11.76 -22.32 8.54
C GLU A 124 -11.91 -22.78 7.08
N PRO A 125 -13.01 -22.40 6.39
CA PRO A 125 -13.21 -22.77 5.00
C PRO A 125 -12.37 -21.88 4.08
N LEU A 126 -11.98 -22.41 2.92
CA LEU A 126 -11.35 -21.61 1.86
C LEU A 126 -12.39 -21.29 0.78
N ALA A 127 -12.61 -20.00 0.54
CA ALA A 127 -13.56 -19.55 -0.47
C ALA A 127 -13.07 -19.90 -1.87
N ALA A 128 -14.02 -20.19 -2.77
CA ALA A 128 -13.69 -20.34 -4.18
C ALA A 128 -13.07 -19.05 -4.75
N ASN A 129 -12.31 -19.20 -5.81
CA ASN A 129 -11.80 -18.12 -6.65
C ASN A 129 -10.89 -17.12 -5.91
N THR A 130 -10.15 -17.60 -4.91
CA THR A 130 -9.23 -16.79 -4.10
C THR A 130 -7.89 -17.50 -3.99
N TRP A 131 -6.78 -16.77 -4.15
CA TRP A 131 -5.44 -17.32 -3.92
C TRP A 131 -5.14 -17.39 -2.43
N TYR A 132 -4.61 -18.54 -2.01
CA TYR A 132 -4.15 -18.79 -0.64
C TYR A 132 -2.75 -19.37 -0.67
N HIS A 133 -1.88 -18.91 0.23
CA HIS A 133 -0.63 -19.59 0.53
C HIS A 133 -0.87 -20.53 1.72
N LEU A 134 -0.71 -21.82 1.51
CA LEU A 134 -0.82 -22.83 2.56
C LEU A 134 0.57 -23.36 2.89
N ALA A 135 0.91 -23.41 4.17
CA ALA A 135 2.13 -24.06 4.63
C ALA A 135 1.90 -24.87 5.89
N ALA A 136 2.75 -25.87 6.13
CA ALA A 136 2.69 -26.67 7.34
C ALA A 136 4.06 -27.21 7.72
N THR A 137 4.29 -27.38 9.02
CA THR A 137 5.54 -27.92 9.56
C THR A 137 5.30 -29.10 10.48
N PHE A 138 6.26 -30.02 10.53
CA PHE A 138 6.39 -31.04 11.55
C PHE A 138 7.82 -31.07 12.08
N ASP A 139 7.95 -31.05 13.40
CA ASP A 139 9.22 -31.19 14.09
C ASP A 139 9.21 -32.45 14.96
N GLY A 140 9.99 -33.46 14.59
CA GLY A 140 10.11 -34.70 15.34
C GLY A 140 10.79 -34.57 16.70
N ALA A 141 11.55 -33.49 16.95
CA ALA A 141 12.20 -33.24 18.22
C ALA A 141 11.21 -32.69 19.27
N THR A 142 10.37 -31.73 18.87
CA THR A 142 9.34 -31.12 19.73
C THR A 142 7.99 -31.82 19.65
N LYS A 143 7.78 -32.67 18.64
CA LYS A 143 6.53 -33.38 18.31
C LYS A 143 5.40 -32.47 17.81
N GLU A 144 5.72 -31.23 17.50
CA GLU A 144 4.74 -30.23 17.07
C GLU A 144 4.44 -30.35 15.57
N MET A 145 3.16 -30.24 15.24
CA MET A 145 2.65 -30.01 13.90
C MET A 145 2.02 -28.62 13.84
N LYS A 146 2.34 -27.82 12.83
CA LYS A 146 1.78 -26.47 12.64
C LYS A 146 1.21 -26.32 11.24
N ILE A 147 0.13 -25.56 11.10
CA ILE A 147 -0.43 -25.17 9.80
C ILE A 147 -0.61 -23.66 9.73
N TYR A 148 -0.32 -23.11 8.57
CA TYR A 148 -0.26 -21.69 8.28
C TYR A 148 -1.08 -21.37 7.03
N LEU A 149 -1.76 -20.23 7.05
CA LEU A 149 -2.49 -19.70 5.89
C LEU A 149 -2.12 -18.24 5.68
N ASN A 150 -1.73 -17.89 4.46
CA ASN A 150 -1.27 -16.56 4.06
C ASN A 150 -0.17 -16.02 4.98
N GLY A 151 0.73 -16.91 5.43
CA GLY A 151 1.85 -16.58 6.32
C GLY A 151 1.51 -16.60 7.81
N GLY A 152 0.24 -16.47 8.18
CA GLY A 152 -0.19 -16.55 9.57
C GLY A 152 -0.29 -18.00 10.07
N LEU A 153 0.19 -18.28 11.28
CA LEU A 153 -0.08 -19.54 11.96
C LEU A 153 -1.59 -19.68 12.15
N LYS A 154 -2.13 -20.89 12.07
CA LYS A 154 -3.57 -21.15 12.22
C LYS A 154 -3.89 -22.14 13.32
N ASN A 155 -3.07 -23.17 13.44
CA ASN A 155 -3.30 -24.18 14.47
C ASN A 155 -2.02 -24.97 14.75
N VAL A 156 -1.96 -25.54 15.96
CA VAL A 156 -0.89 -26.42 16.42
C VAL A 156 -1.51 -27.73 16.89
N ALA A 157 -0.86 -28.85 16.59
CA ALA A 157 -1.21 -30.18 17.11
C ALA A 157 0.07 -30.92 17.52
N VAL A 158 -0.10 -32.03 18.24
CA VAL A 158 1.01 -32.90 18.66
C VAL A 158 0.85 -34.27 18.04
N ALA A 159 1.92 -34.78 17.44
CA ALA A 159 2.04 -36.17 16.99
C ALA A 159 3.00 -36.94 17.91
N PRO A 160 2.61 -38.07 18.51
CA PRO A 160 3.36 -38.68 19.61
C PRO A 160 4.71 -39.27 19.22
N GLY A 161 4.89 -39.66 17.95
CA GLY A 161 6.12 -40.16 17.38
C GLY A 161 7.05 -39.03 16.88
N SER A 162 8.34 -39.35 16.76
CA SER A 162 9.37 -38.42 16.29
C SER A 162 9.67 -38.52 14.79
N GLN A 163 8.99 -39.41 14.07
CA GLN A 163 9.22 -39.64 12.65
C GLN A 163 7.93 -39.83 11.89
N ILE A 164 7.83 -39.20 10.72
CA ILE A 164 6.82 -39.49 9.70
C ILE A 164 7.11 -40.88 9.09
N ASP A 165 6.06 -41.63 8.75
CA ASP A 165 6.17 -42.86 7.98
C ASP A 165 6.73 -42.58 6.56
N ASP A 166 7.33 -43.60 5.94
CA ASP A 166 7.85 -43.50 4.57
C ASP A 166 7.74 -44.85 3.89
N ASP A 167 6.69 -45.01 3.09
CA ASP A 167 6.38 -46.25 2.37
C ASP A 167 7.01 -46.29 0.97
N ALA A 168 7.93 -45.35 0.67
CA ALA A 168 8.59 -45.20 -0.63
C ALA A 168 7.62 -45.08 -1.82
N LEU A 169 6.45 -44.49 -1.57
CA LEU A 169 5.41 -44.25 -2.58
C LEU A 169 5.57 -42.88 -3.28
N PRO A 170 5.12 -42.71 -4.53
CA PRO A 170 5.19 -41.43 -5.23
C PRO A 170 4.47 -40.28 -4.51
N LEU A 171 4.88 -39.05 -4.81
CA LEU A 171 4.14 -37.84 -4.47
C LEU A 171 3.14 -37.51 -5.59
N ARG A 172 1.92 -37.17 -5.21
CA ARG A 172 0.86 -36.63 -6.07
C ARG A 172 0.59 -35.18 -5.69
N ILE A 173 0.53 -34.30 -6.68
CA ILE A 173 0.07 -32.91 -6.52
C ILE A 173 -1.22 -32.76 -7.32
N GLY A 174 -2.25 -32.21 -6.68
CA GLY A 174 -3.60 -32.11 -7.24
C GLY A 174 -4.46 -33.36 -7.07
N SER A 175 -3.98 -34.42 -6.40
CA SER A 175 -4.80 -35.60 -6.06
C SER A 175 -4.27 -36.41 -4.87
N ASP A 176 -5.03 -37.44 -4.47
CA ASP A 176 -4.56 -38.61 -3.72
C ASP A 176 -4.68 -39.92 -4.53
N ASP A 177 -4.20 -41.02 -3.97
CA ASP A 177 -4.26 -42.38 -4.52
C ASP A 177 -5.65 -43.03 -4.43
N ALA A 178 -6.58 -42.41 -3.68
CA ALA A 178 -7.97 -42.80 -3.55
C ALA A 178 -8.89 -42.16 -4.63
N GLY A 179 -8.31 -41.40 -5.57
CA GLY A 179 -9.04 -40.79 -6.68
C GLY A 179 -9.81 -39.54 -6.28
N LYS A 180 -9.32 -38.78 -5.30
CA LYS A 180 -9.82 -37.45 -4.96
C LYS A 180 -8.92 -36.40 -5.60
N TYR A 181 -9.51 -35.48 -6.34
CA TYR A 181 -8.77 -34.53 -7.19
C TYR A 181 -9.04 -33.09 -6.74
N PHE A 182 -8.06 -32.20 -6.90
CA PHE A 182 -8.21 -30.78 -6.57
C PHE A 182 -8.83 -30.00 -7.74
N PRO A 183 -9.93 -29.25 -7.52
CA PRO A 183 -10.48 -28.36 -8.53
C PRO A 183 -9.86 -26.96 -8.36
N GLY A 184 -8.94 -26.57 -9.24
CA GLY A 184 -8.34 -25.23 -9.15
C GLY A 184 -6.97 -25.08 -9.78
N ARG A 185 -6.18 -24.13 -9.26
CA ARG A 185 -4.79 -23.94 -9.65
C ARG A 185 -3.86 -24.13 -8.47
N ILE A 186 -2.66 -24.67 -8.72
CA ILE A 186 -1.59 -24.79 -7.73
C ILE A 186 -0.32 -24.17 -8.32
N ASP A 187 0.41 -23.44 -7.48
CA ASP A 187 1.67 -22.78 -7.83
C ASP A 187 2.71 -22.94 -6.71
N GLU A 188 3.99 -22.86 -7.07
CA GLU A 188 5.16 -22.85 -6.15
C GLU A 188 5.11 -23.90 -5.02
N THR A 189 4.79 -25.16 -5.35
CA THR A 189 4.85 -26.25 -4.37
C THR A 189 6.29 -26.54 -3.96
N ALA A 190 6.57 -26.50 -2.66
CA ALA A 190 7.89 -26.71 -2.08
C ALA A 190 7.86 -27.64 -0.86
N ILE A 191 8.93 -28.44 -0.72
CA ILE A 191 9.13 -29.39 0.38
C ILE A 191 10.53 -29.15 0.95
N TYR A 192 10.62 -28.95 2.27
CA TYR A 192 11.86 -28.73 2.99
C TYR A 192 12.07 -29.84 4.02
N ASN A 193 13.32 -30.27 4.18
CA ASN A 193 13.75 -31.30 5.14
C ASN A 193 14.05 -30.75 6.55
N HIS A 194 13.57 -29.55 6.83
CA HIS A 194 13.71 -28.87 8.10
C HIS A 194 12.46 -28.01 8.35
N VAL A 195 12.30 -27.60 9.61
CA VAL A 195 11.21 -26.73 10.03
C VAL A 195 11.58 -25.31 9.66
N LEU A 196 10.81 -24.69 8.75
CA LEU A 196 10.94 -23.26 8.49
C LEU A 196 10.40 -22.47 9.68
N SER A 197 11.06 -21.36 9.99
CA SER A 197 10.57 -20.42 11.00
C SER A 197 9.31 -19.70 10.51
N ASN A 198 8.52 -19.15 11.43
CA ASN A 198 7.35 -18.31 11.07
C ASN A 198 7.75 -17.20 10.09
N TYR A 199 8.94 -16.61 10.25
CA TYR A 199 9.49 -15.60 9.35
C TYR A 199 9.63 -16.13 7.91
N GLN A 200 10.25 -17.29 7.73
CA GLN A 200 10.43 -17.89 6.41
C GLN A 200 9.08 -18.26 5.76
N ILE A 201 8.10 -18.66 6.57
CA ILE A 201 6.73 -18.96 6.10
C ILE A 201 6.00 -17.69 5.63
N ILE A 202 6.14 -16.58 6.35
CA ILE A 202 5.58 -15.27 5.94
C ILE A 202 6.23 -14.79 4.64
N ALA A 203 7.56 -14.90 4.54
CA ALA A 203 8.27 -14.50 3.34
C ALA A 203 7.86 -15.33 2.11
N LEU A 204 7.63 -16.64 2.28
CA LEU A 204 7.04 -17.50 1.25
C LEU A 204 5.64 -17.03 0.82
N ALA A 205 4.80 -16.63 1.79
CA ALA A 205 3.48 -16.07 1.54
C ALA A 205 3.51 -14.70 0.84
N GLN A 206 4.65 -14.01 0.84
CA GLN A 206 4.88 -12.76 0.10
C GLN A 206 5.60 -13.00 -1.23
N GLY A 207 6.03 -14.23 -1.49
CA GLY A 207 6.68 -14.63 -2.73
C GLY A 207 8.19 -14.56 -2.77
N ALA A 208 8.84 -14.47 -1.62
CA ALA A 208 10.28 -14.59 -1.51
C ALA A 208 10.73 -16.07 -1.50
N THR A 209 11.98 -16.32 -1.90
CA THR A 209 12.61 -17.64 -1.80
C THR A 209 13.31 -17.82 -0.44
N PRO A 210 13.02 -18.89 0.34
CA PRO A 210 13.49 -19.01 1.72
C PRO A 210 14.99 -19.28 1.87
N ASN A 211 15.69 -19.74 0.82
CA ASN A 211 17.15 -19.94 0.84
C ASN A 211 17.95 -18.62 0.94
N ALA A 212 17.28 -17.46 0.86
CA ALA A 212 17.87 -16.14 1.09
C ALA A 212 17.74 -15.65 2.56
N LEU A 213 17.07 -16.41 3.45
CA LEU A 213 16.68 -15.93 4.78
C LEU A 213 17.32 -16.77 5.91
N PRO A 214 17.87 -16.14 6.96
CA PRO A 214 18.53 -16.86 8.05
C PRO A 214 17.53 -17.70 8.88
N ALA A 215 17.96 -18.90 9.29
CA ALA A 215 17.15 -19.83 10.10
C ALA A 215 16.80 -19.30 11.50
N ASN A 216 17.56 -18.32 12.00
CA ASN A 216 17.24 -17.55 13.19
C ASN A 216 17.17 -16.07 12.77
N PRO A 217 15.99 -15.45 12.69
CA PRO A 217 15.90 -14.04 12.34
C PRO A 217 16.62 -13.22 13.41
N ALA A 218 17.26 -12.11 12.99
CA ALA A 218 17.72 -11.14 13.97
C ALA A 218 16.49 -10.62 14.76
N PRO A 219 16.63 -10.27 16.06
CA PRO A 219 15.54 -9.75 16.87
C PRO A 219 14.78 -8.68 16.10
N LEU A 220 13.46 -8.82 16.06
CA LEU A 220 12.60 -7.84 15.42
C LEU A 220 12.59 -6.56 16.26
N ILE A 221 12.62 -6.70 17.60
CA ILE A 221 12.81 -5.57 18.51
C ILE A 221 14.30 -5.44 18.84
N THR A 222 14.91 -4.34 18.39
CA THR A 222 16.36 -4.10 18.51
C THR A 222 16.71 -3.16 19.66
N SER A 223 15.78 -2.30 20.06
CA SER A 223 15.99 -1.37 21.17
C SER A 223 14.67 -1.04 21.86
N VAL A 224 14.77 -0.68 23.14
CA VAL A 224 13.68 -0.06 23.89
C VAL A 224 14.23 1.07 24.73
N ALA A 225 13.58 2.22 24.72
CA ALA A 225 13.92 3.35 25.58
C ALA A 225 12.66 3.92 26.23
N ARG A 226 12.76 4.23 27.52
CA ARG A 226 11.68 4.81 28.30
C ARG A 226 11.98 6.27 28.61
N THR A 227 10.95 7.11 28.52
CA THR A 227 11.00 8.50 29.00
C THR A 227 9.78 8.81 29.86
N ASN A 228 9.96 9.70 30.84
CA ASN A 228 8.95 10.08 31.84
C ASN A 228 8.45 8.94 32.75
N GLY A 229 9.23 7.87 32.89
CA GLY A 229 8.94 6.79 33.84
C GLY A 229 9.07 7.23 35.30
N THR A 230 8.34 6.56 36.18
CA THR A 230 8.37 6.75 37.63
C THR A 230 9.15 5.66 38.36
N ASP A 231 9.34 4.49 37.75
CA ASP A 231 10.06 3.36 38.34
C ASP A 231 11.57 3.39 37.99
N PRO A 232 12.50 2.96 38.86
CA PRO A 232 13.93 2.85 38.50
C PRO A 232 14.27 1.65 37.59
N VAL A 233 13.38 0.67 37.41
CA VAL A 233 13.58 -0.52 36.58
C VAL A 233 13.36 -0.18 35.11
N GLU A 234 14.36 -0.40 34.28
CA GLU A 234 14.28 -0.15 32.84
C GLU A 234 13.52 -1.27 32.09
N PRO A 235 12.89 -0.96 30.94
CA PRO A 235 12.24 -1.96 30.12
C PRO A 235 13.22 -3.02 29.60
N VAL A 236 12.71 -4.25 29.41
CA VAL A 236 13.49 -5.41 28.96
C VAL A 236 12.90 -5.97 27.67
N ILE A 237 13.73 -6.12 26.64
CA ILE A 237 13.38 -6.83 25.41
C ILE A 237 13.49 -8.34 25.67
N VAL A 238 12.47 -9.07 25.27
CA VAL A 238 12.47 -10.53 25.29
C VAL A 238 12.31 -11.02 23.86
N THR A 239 13.39 -11.54 23.30
CA THR A 239 13.42 -12.08 21.93
C THR A 239 12.82 -13.48 21.89
N GLY A 240 11.85 -13.69 21.01
CA GLY A 240 11.26 -15.00 20.73
C GLY A 240 10.53 -15.65 21.92
N GLY A 241 10.16 -14.88 22.94
CA GLY A 241 9.75 -15.40 24.25
C GLY A 241 8.31 -15.13 24.64
N PHE A 242 7.50 -14.48 23.80
CA PHE A 242 6.10 -14.24 24.12
C PHE A 242 5.30 -15.55 24.06
N ALA A 243 4.61 -15.91 25.14
CA ALA A 243 3.84 -17.15 25.24
C ALA A 243 2.84 -17.08 26.40
N GLU A 244 2.01 -18.10 26.55
CA GLU A 244 1.19 -18.31 27.75
C GLU A 244 2.09 -18.45 29.00
N ASN A 245 1.70 -17.80 30.09
CA ASN A 245 2.45 -17.63 31.33
C ASN A 245 3.78 -16.85 31.19
N ALA A 246 3.99 -16.10 30.09
CA ALA A 246 5.18 -15.29 29.95
C ALA A 246 5.11 -14.05 30.87
N LEU A 247 6.21 -13.70 31.55
CA LEU A 247 6.26 -12.54 32.43
C LEU A 247 5.92 -11.26 31.67
N ALA A 248 4.93 -10.51 32.16
CA ALA A 248 4.46 -9.27 31.56
C ALA A 248 5.35 -8.07 31.90
N TYR A 249 5.92 -8.04 33.11
CA TYR A 249 6.63 -6.87 33.63
C TYR A 249 8.07 -7.17 34.02
N ALA A 250 8.88 -6.11 34.08
CA ALA A 250 10.29 -6.18 34.48
C ALA A 250 10.47 -6.17 36.01
N ASP A 251 9.49 -5.64 36.75
CA ASP A 251 9.49 -5.39 38.19
C ASP A 251 8.48 -6.27 38.97
N ARG A 252 7.65 -7.08 38.27
CA ARG A 252 6.64 -7.96 38.86
C ARG A 252 6.71 -9.38 38.31
N ILE A 253 6.06 -10.29 39.03
CA ILE A 253 5.87 -11.70 38.65
C ILE A 253 4.58 -11.94 37.85
N HIS A 254 3.92 -10.89 37.34
CA HIS A 254 2.66 -11.07 36.63
C HIS A 254 2.90 -11.72 35.27
N GLU A 255 1.97 -12.55 34.82
CA GLU A 255 2.11 -13.37 33.62
C GLU A 255 0.98 -13.11 32.62
N TRP A 256 1.31 -13.08 31.33
CA TRP A 256 0.32 -13.03 30.24
C TRP A 256 -0.38 -14.38 30.10
N ASN A 257 -1.69 -14.38 30.22
CA ASN A 257 -2.54 -15.56 30.12
C ASN A 257 -3.70 -15.39 29.14
N ALA A 258 -4.30 -16.51 28.75
CA ALA A 258 -5.35 -16.63 27.76
C ALA A 258 -5.01 -15.87 26.46
N LEU A 259 -3.86 -16.20 25.87
CA LEU A 259 -3.46 -15.63 24.59
C LEU A 259 -4.56 -15.84 23.53
N PRO A 260 -4.88 -14.82 22.72
CA PRO A 260 -5.99 -14.90 21.77
C PRO A 260 -5.69 -15.90 20.65
N ALA A 261 -6.50 -16.97 20.55
CA ALA A 261 -6.34 -18.01 19.54
C ALA A 261 -6.46 -17.51 18.09
N ALA A 262 -7.06 -16.33 17.88
CA ALA A 262 -7.12 -15.66 16.58
C ALA A 262 -5.79 -15.01 16.16
N HIS A 263 -4.83 -14.89 17.09
CA HIS A 263 -3.49 -14.34 16.86
C HIS A 263 -2.38 -15.30 17.30
N PRO A 264 -2.33 -16.53 16.75
CA PRO A 264 -1.32 -17.51 17.12
C PRO A 264 0.11 -17.09 16.71
N GLU A 265 0.26 -16.10 15.83
CA GLU A 265 1.54 -15.44 15.52
C GLU A 265 2.22 -14.79 16.73
N LEU A 266 1.47 -14.46 17.79
CA LEU A 266 2.04 -13.89 19.02
C LEU A 266 2.95 -14.89 19.74
N ILE A 267 2.71 -16.20 19.59
CA ILE A 267 3.52 -17.22 20.26
C ILE A 267 4.93 -17.26 19.65
N GLY A 268 5.93 -17.03 20.49
CA GLY A 268 7.33 -16.92 20.09
C GLY A 268 7.68 -15.56 19.46
N ALA A 269 6.86 -14.53 19.67
CA ALA A 269 7.15 -13.17 19.22
C ALA A 269 8.15 -12.46 20.13
N ASP A 270 8.78 -11.40 19.60
CA ASP A 270 9.56 -10.46 20.38
C ASP A 270 8.62 -9.53 21.14
N TYR A 271 8.91 -9.26 22.41
CA TYR A 271 8.09 -8.32 23.18
C TYR A 271 8.91 -7.51 24.19
N VAL A 272 8.30 -6.44 24.69
CA VAL A 272 8.87 -5.57 25.71
C VAL A 272 8.16 -5.81 27.03
N LYS A 273 8.95 -6.11 28.08
CA LYS A 273 8.50 -6.01 29.47
C LYS A 273 8.77 -4.60 29.97
N ILE A 274 7.72 -3.88 30.34
CA ILE A 274 7.83 -2.56 30.98
C ILE A 274 7.82 -2.71 32.51
N ALA A 275 8.11 -1.65 33.25
CA ALA A 275 7.86 -1.63 34.69
C ALA A 275 6.36 -1.42 34.94
N ASN A 276 5.74 -2.27 35.76
CA ASN A 276 4.35 -2.13 36.16
C ASN A 276 4.10 -0.80 36.87
N ASP A 277 5.04 -0.36 37.72
CA ASP A 277 4.88 0.85 38.52
C ASP A 277 4.99 2.15 37.68
N ASP A 278 5.40 2.07 36.41
CA ASP A 278 5.25 3.18 35.44
C ASP A 278 3.77 3.45 35.07
N ARG A 279 2.83 2.62 35.52
CA ARG A 279 1.39 2.87 35.40
C ARG A 279 0.92 4.20 35.98
N ASP A 280 1.68 4.77 36.90
CA ASP A 280 1.35 6.04 37.55
C ASP A 280 1.95 7.24 36.80
N ALA A 281 2.73 7.01 35.73
CA ALA A 281 3.35 8.06 34.92
C ALA A 281 2.37 8.59 33.85
N PRO A 282 1.87 9.84 33.95
CA PRO A 282 0.79 10.33 33.07
C PRO A 282 1.19 10.54 31.61
N ASN A 283 2.49 10.69 31.33
CA ASN A 283 3.07 10.95 30.00
C ASN A 283 4.20 9.96 29.68
N LEU A 284 4.08 8.70 30.11
CA LEU A 284 5.08 7.67 29.82
C LEU A 284 5.19 7.49 28.30
N ARG A 285 6.42 7.48 27.80
CA ARG A 285 6.73 7.16 26.40
C ARG A 285 7.69 5.97 26.37
N ILE A 286 7.33 4.95 25.59
CA ILE A 286 8.15 3.79 25.30
C ILE A 286 8.51 3.83 23.81
N ASN A 287 9.77 4.12 23.50
CA ASN A 287 10.33 4.03 22.17
C ASN A 287 10.81 2.60 21.91
N VAL A 288 10.39 1.98 20.81
CA VAL A 288 10.76 0.62 20.42
C VAL A 288 11.41 0.66 19.04
N GLY A 289 12.64 0.18 18.93
CA GLY A 289 13.35 0.02 17.67
C GLY A 289 13.00 -1.29 17.00
N LEU A 290 12.66 -1.24 15.71
CA LEU A 290 12.31 -2.35 14.85
C LEU A 290 13.40 -2.57 13.81
N ASP A 291 13.93 -3.79 13.69
CA ASP A 291 14.97 -4.12 12.69
C ASP A 291 14.45 -4.00 11.24
N ARG A 292 13.18 -4.35 11.05
CA ARG A 292 12.51 -4.45 9.75
C ARG A 292 11.01 -4.15 9.91
N PRO A 293 10.24 -3.95 8.82
CA PRO A 293 8.80 -3.74 8.92
C PRO A 293 8.11 -4.83 9.73
N ALA A 294 7.24 -4.44 10.65
CA ALA A 294 6.62 -5.30 11.64
C ALA A 294 5.13 -5.00 11.79
N THR A 295 4.34 -6.01 12.15
CA THR A 295 3.05 -5.79 12.79
C THR A 295 3.28 -5.74 14.29
N VAL A 296 3.00 -4.59 14.91
CA VAL A 296 3.11 -4.43 16.36
C VAL A 296 1.73 -4.56 16.98
N TYR A 297 1.65 -5.40 18.01
CA TYR A 297 0.51 -5.60 18.87
C TYR A 297 0.68 -4.82 20.16
N LEU A 298 -0.40 -4.14 20.57
CA LEU A 298 -0.48 -3.41 21.83
C LEU A 298 -1.59 -3.98 22.70
N PHE A 299 -1.30 -4.13 23.99
CA PHE A 299 -2.27 -4.57 24.98
C PHE A 299 -2.66 -3.40 25.87
N ARG A 300 -3.92 -2.98 25.74
CA ARG A 300 -4.49 -1.87 26.50
C ARG A 300 -5.40 -2.38 27.61
N ASP A 301 -5.18 -1.91 28.82
CA ASP A 301 -6.02 -2.24 29.98
C ASP A 301 -7.50 -1.89 29.70
N ASN A 302 -8.41 -2.83 29.97
CA ASN A 302 -9.84 -2.62 29.70
C ASN A 302 -10.50 -1.62 30.67
N ARG A 303 -9.83 -1.24 31.76
CA ARG A 303 -10.34 -0.31 32.78
C ARG A 303 -10.11 1.16 32.43
N LEU A 304 -9.29 1.45 31.40
CA LEU A 304 -9.07 2.81 30.95
C LEU A 304 -10.38 3.43 30.45
N THR A 305 -10.77 4.58 31.00
CA THR A 305 -12.04 5.27 30.67
C THR A 305 -11.85 6.79 30.64
N GLY A 306 -12.86 7.51 30.14
CA GLY A 306 -12.87 8.98 30.16
C GLY A 306 -11.86 9.65 29.23
N ALA A 307 -11.34 10.81 29.63
CA ALA A 307 -10.40 11.60 28.83
C ALA A 307 -9.07 10.86 28.52
N PRO A 308 -8.46 10.10 29.45
CA PRO A 308 -7.29 9.28 29.13
C PRO A 308 -7.54 8.22 28.05
N LEU A 309 -8.71 7.57 28.07
CA LEU A 309 -9.11 6.63 27.00
C LEU A 309 -9.27 7.34 25.65
N ALA A 310 -9.85 8.54 25.65
CA ALA A 310 -10.03 9.33 24.43
C ALA A 310 -8.67 9.72 23.82
N ALA A 311 -7.75 10.25 24.63
CA ALA A 311 -6.39 10.61 24.20
C ALA A 311 -5.60 9.38 23.70
N MET A 312 -5.74 8.24 24.39
CA MET A 312 -5.09 7.01 23.97
C MET A 312 -5.65 6.47 22.64
N ASN A 313 -6.98 6.43 22.49
CA ASN A 313 -7.61 6.04 21.22
C ASN A 313 -7.20 6.98 20.07
N GLN A 314 -7.01 8.27 20.36
CA GLN A 314 -6.62 9.28 19.37
C GLN A 314 -5.26 8.96 18.74
N TRP A 315 -4.20 8.80 19.54
CA TRP A 315 -2.88 8.49 18.97
C TRP A 315 -2.83 7.07 18.39
N MET A 316 -3.51 6.09 19.01
CA MET A 316 -3.56 4.72 18.48
C MET A 316 -4.22 4.69 17.09
N THR A 317 -5.31 5.45 16.91
CA THR A 317 -5.97 5.58 15.60
C THR A 317 -5.05 6.25 14.59
N ALA A 318 -4.34 7.31 14.99
CA ALA A 318 -3.35 8.00 14.13
C ALA A 318 -2.21 7.07 13.69
N TYR A 319 -1.86 6.08 14.53
CA TYR A 319 -0.84 5.06 14.24
C TYR A 319 -1.38 3.89 13.41
N GLY A 320 -2.65 3.92 13.01
CA GLY A 320 -3.29 2.82 12.29
C GLY A 320 -3.48 1.56 13.13
N LEU A 321 -3.43 1.66 14.46
CA LEU A 321 -3.67 0.53 15.36
C LEU A 321 -5.16 0.21 15.39
N GLN A 322 -5.51 -0.99 14.92
CA GLN A 322 -6.88 -1.47 14.86
C GLN A 322 -7.17 -2.39 16.04
N ASN A 323 -8.35 -2.23 16.65
CA ASN A 323 -8.84 -3.21 17.62
C ASN A 323 -9.11 -4.54 16.90
N THR A 324 -8.53 -5.61 17.41
CA THR A 324 -8.71 -6.96 16.85
C THR A 324 -10.03 -7.62 17.26
N GLY A 325 -10.74 -7.03 18.22
CA GLY A 325 -11.90 -7.64 18.88
C GLY A 325 -11.53 -8.77 19.83
N GLN A 326 -10.23 -9.01 20.05
CA GLN A 326 -9.72 -10.03 20.95
C GLN A 326 -9.23 -9.42 22.27
N SER A 327 -9.17 -10.27 23.30
CA SER A 327 -8.61 -9.93 24.61
C SER A 327 -7.46 -10.87 24.95
N ILE A 328 -6.56 -10.37 25.79
CA ILE A 328 -5.54 -11.13 26.52
C ILE A 328 -5.69 -10.82 28.02
N TRP A 329 -5.31 -11.75 28.88
CA TRP A 329 -5.46 -11.61 30.33
C TRP A 329 -4.11 -11.55 31.02
N LEU A 330 -4.12 -11.00 32.22
CA LEU A 330 -2.98 -10.96 33.10
C LEU A 330 -3.31 -11.74 34.37
N ASP A 331 -2.41 -12.65 34.73
CA ASP A 331 -2.35 -13.28 36.03
C ASP A 331 -1.40 -12.47 36.92
N GLU A 332 -1.96 -11.77 37.89
CA GLU A 332 -1.24 -10.87 38.79
C GLU A 332 -0.48 -11.63 39.88
N ASN A 333 -0.76 -12.91 40.11
CA ASN A 333 -0.14 -13.68 41.20
C ASN A 333 0.69 -14.89 40.72
N GLY A 334 0.67 -15.20 39.42
CA GLY A 334 1.29 -16.40 38.86
C GLY A 334 0.65 -17.69 39.39
N ASP A 335 -0.65 -17.65 39.69
CA ASP A 335 -1.41 -18.76 40.27
C ASP A 335 -2.34 -19.48 39.26
N GLY A 336 -2.29 -19.05 37.99
CA GLY A 336 -3.11 -19.52 36.88
C GLY A 336 -4.48 -18.86 36.79
N SER A 337 -4.76 -17.80 37.55
CA SER A 337 -6.04 -17.08 37.49
C SER A 337 -5.98 -15.85 36.57
N ASN A 338 -7.05 -15.61 35.81
CA ASN A 338 -7.18 -14.42 34.97
C ASN A 338 -7.72 -13.25 35.80
N ASN A 339 -6.86 -12.29 36.17
CA ASN A 339 -7.23 -11.20 37.07
C ASN A 339 -7.64 -9.92 36.32
N THR A 340 -6.84 -9.52 35.34
CA THR A 340 -7.05 -8.27 34.59
C THR A 340 -7.12 -8.55 33.09
N GLU A 341 -8.09 -7.97 32.39
CA GLU A 341 -8.26 -8.11 30.94
C GLU A 341 -7.68 -6.92 30.18
N PHE A 342 -7.07 -7.21 29.03
CA PHE A 342 -6.51 -6.24 28.10
C PHE A 342 -7.10 -6.46 26.71
N TYR A 343 -7.47 -5.36 26.05
CA TYR A 343 -7.88 -5.40 24.65
C TYR A 343 -6.66 -5.37 23.73
N VAL A 344 -6.71 -6.20 22.69
CA VAL A 344 -5.60 -6.40 21.75
C VAL A 344 -5.79 -5.52 20.52
N PHE A 345 -4.80 -4.67 20.27
CA PHE A 345 -4.72 -3.82 19.09
C PHE A 345 -3.52 -4.22 18.24
N ARG A 346 -3.58 -3.98 16.92
CA ARG A 346 -2.43 -4.22 16.03
C ARG A 346 -2.34 -3.19 14.91
N GLY A 347 -1.12 -2.91 14.47
CA GLY A 347 -0.83 -1.97 13.39
C GLY A 347 0.47 -2.33 12.69
N ASN A 348 0.63 -1.90 11.45
CA ASN A 348 1.83 -2.15 10.66
C ASN A 348 2.76 -0.94 10.75
N PHE A 349 4.00 -1.20 11.14
CA PHE A 349 5.06 -0.21 11.30
C PHE A 349 6.24 -0.55 10.39
N PRO A 350 6.91 0.45 9.81
CA PRO A 350 8.11 0.20 9.04
C PRO A 350 9.30 -0.06 9.99
N ALA A 351 10.49 -0.35 9.44
CA ALA A 351 11.71 -0.48 10.24
C ALA A 351 12.04 0.82 11.00
N GLY A 352 12.86 0.76 12.05
CA GLY A 352 13.25 1.94 12.83
C GLY A 352 12.46 2.11 14.13
N SER A 353 12.51 3.30 14.71
CA SER A 353 11.95 3.55 16.05
C SER A 353 10.48 3.98 16.01
N VAL A 354 9.68 3.43 16.92
CA VAL A 354 8.25 3.74 17.10
C VAL A 354 7.97 4.09 18.55
N ASP A 355 7.26 5.18 18.80
CA ASP A 355 6.87 5.60 20.15
C ASP A 355 5.47 5.18 20.54
N PHE A 356 5.34 4.53 21.69
CA PHE A 356 4.05 4.22 22.30
C PHE A 356 3.81 5.08 23.53
N PHE A 357 2.68 5.77 23.55
CA PHE A 357 2.35 6.77 24.56
C PHE A 357 1.29 6.29 25.52
N GLN A 358 1.61 6.39 26.81
CA GLN A 358 0.64 6.15 27.87
C GLN A 358 -0.05 7.46 28.26
N HIS A 359 -1.37 7.40 28.44
CA HIS A 359 -2.16 8.47 29.04
C HIS A 359 -2.86 7.93 30.29
N ASN A 360 -2.43 8.39 31.47
CA ASN A 360 -3.00 7.94 32.75
C ASN A 360 -3.70 9.08 33.51
N THR A 361 -4.65 8.70 34.38
CA THR A 361 -4.98 9.46 35.59
C THR A 361 -4.54 8.63 36.81
N PRO A 362 -4.16 9.24 37.95
CA PRO A 362 -3.80 8.48 39.15
C PRO A 362 -4.89 7.48 39.53
N GLY A 363 -4.58 6.18 39.46
CA GLY A 363 -5.53 5.06 39.68
C GLY A 363 -6.24 4.50 38.44
N ALA A 364 -5.95 5.00 37.23
CA ALA A 364 -6.41 4.43 35.96
C ALA A 364 -5.21 3.88 35.18
N ASN A 365 -5.31 2.61 34.76
CA ASN A 365 -4.24 1.84 34.14
C ASN A 365 -4.33 1.91 32.60
N ALA A 366 -3.21 1.98 31.85
CA ALA A 366 -3.17 2.13 30.38
C ALA A 366 -2.44 1.02 29.57
N ILE A 367 -1.41 1.30 28.73
CA ILE A 367 -0.73 0.27 27.90
C ILE A 367 0.20 -0.57 28.76
N TYR A 368 0.20 -1.90 28.58
CA TYR A 368 1.13 -2.76 29.34
C TYR A 368 1.84 -3.84 28.54
N GLY A 369 1.57 -3.96 27.24
CA GLY A 369 2.32 -4.90 26.40
C GLY A 369 2.57 -4.33 25.02
N VAL A 370 3.81 -4.48 24.55
CA VAL A 370 4.23 -4.25 23.17
C VAL A 370 4.83 -5.56 22.67
N VAL A 371 4.23 -6.14 21.64
CA VAL A 371 4.69 -7.38 21.00
C VAL A 371 4.87 -7.10 19.51
N ALA A 372 5.99 -7.49 18.92
CA ALA A 372 6.24 -7.31 17.50
C ALA A 372 6.31 -8.67 16.80
N VAL A 373 5.61 -8.77 15.67
CA VAL A 373 5.74 -9.88 14.73
C VAL A 373 6.08 -9.33 13.35
N GLU A 374 6.61 -10.20 12.50
CA GLU A 374 6.88 -9.87 11.10
C GLU A 374 5.63 -9.32 10.41
N GLN A 375 5.80 -8.34 9.53
CA GLN A 375 4.68 -7.62 8.95
C GLN A 375 3.68 -8.55 8.26
N MET A 376 2.44 -8.54 8.75
CA MET A 376 1.31 -9.28 8.21
C MET A 376 0.41 -8.38 7.35
N ALA A 377 -0.25 -8.99 6.38
CA ALA A 377 -1.36 -8.33 5.68
C ALA A 377 -2.51 -8.11 6.69
N ILE A 378 -2.91 -6.86 6.92
CA ILE A 378 -4.05 -6.55 7.79
C ILE A 378 -5.33 -6.80 6.97
N PRO A 379 -6.16 -7.81 7.31
CA PRO A 379 -7.49 -7.96 6.73
C PRO A 379 -8.31 -6.77 7.24
N SER A 380 -8.80 -5.94 6.32
CA SER A 380 -9.58 -4.72 6.59
C SER A 380 -8.78 -3.48 6.99
N ALA A 381 -7.80 -3.09 6.17
CA ALA A 381 -7.67 -1.67 5.87
C ALA A 381 -8.71 -1.31 4.81
N HIS A 382 -9.36 -0.15 4.92
CA HIS A 382 -10.03 0.47 3.77
C HIS A 382 -9.02 0.48 2.63
N VAL A 383 -9.26 -0.35 1.62
CA VAL A 383 -8.49 -0.32 0.39
C VAL A 383 -8.89 1.00 -0.26
N TYR A 384 -7.97 1.97 -0.23
CA TYR A 384 -7.97 2.99 -1.26
C TYR A 384 -7.65 2.25 -2.56
N THR A 385 -8.69 1.89 -3.30
CA THR A 385 -8.57 1.52 -4.71
C THR A 385 -8.79 2.82 -5.47
N PRO A 386 -7.74 3.55 -5.88
CA PRO A 386 -7.96 4.63 -6.82
C PRO A 386 -8.57 4.02 -8.09
N LEU A 387 -9.81 4.39 -8.39
CA LEU A 387 -10.39 4.12 -9.70
C LEU A 387 -9.80 5.14 -10.66
N GLY A 388 -8.62 4.84 -11.19
CA GLY A 388 -7.88 5.65 -12.17
C GLY A 388 -6.39 5.34 -12.20
N THR A 389 -5.68 5.83 -13.23
CA THR A 389 -4.22 5.65 -13.41
C THR A 389 -3.37 6.52 -12.49
N GLY A 390 -3.99 7.49 -11.80
CA GLY A 390 -3.30 8.46 -10.95
C GLY A 390 -2.39 9.44 -11.72
N LYS A 391 -2.35 9.41 -13.06
CA LYS A 391 -1.38 10.20 -13.82
C LYS A 391 -1.66 11.71 -13.73
N THR A 392 -0.58 12.51 -13.66
CA THR A 392 -0.61 13.96 -13.89
C THR A 392 0.19 14.28 -15.14
N PHE A 393 -0.45 14.83 -16.17
CA PHE A 393 0.17 15.11 -17.45
C PHE A 393 0.91 16.44 -17.43
N LEU A 394 2.13 16.43 -17.97
CA LEU A 394 3.01 17.58 -17.98
C LEU A 394 2.76 18.42 -19.24
N GLU A 395 2.41 19.69 -19.04
CA GLU A 395 2.43 20.67 -20.11
C GLU A 395 3.88 20.96 -20.51
N GLN A 396 4.16 20.83 -21.81
CA GLN A 396 5.45 21.17 -22.40
C GLN A 396 5.24 22.11 -23.59
N ALA A 397 5.98 23.23 -23.59
CA ALA A 397 5.93 24.22 -24.67
C ALA A 397 4.52 24.75 -24.99
N GLY A 398 3.67 24.83 -23.97
CA GLY A 398 2.29 25.26 -24.01
C GLY A 398 1.30 24.16 -24.37
N GLN A 399 1.64 22.87 -24.35
CA GLN A 399 0.75 21.79 -24.77
C GLN A 399 0.78 20.60 -23.82
N ALA A 400 -0.40 20.11 -23.44
CA ALA A 400 -0.62 18.84 -22.77
C ALA A 400 -1.56 17.96 -23.62
N VAL A 401 -1.17 16.70 -23.87
CA VAL A 401 -1.93 15.71 -24.66
C VAL A 401 -2.17 14.48 -23.80
N ILE A 402 -3.40 13.97 -23.79
CA ILE A 402 -3.85 12.92 -22.88
C ILE A 402 -4.67 11.89 -23.66
N GLU A 403 -4.30 10.61 -23.57
CA GLU A 403 -5.17 9.51 -24.04
C GLU A 403 -6.25 9.24 -22.99
N ALA A 404 -7.50 9.06 -23.42
CA ALA A 404 -8.65 9.07 -22.51
C ALA A 404 -8.69 7.87 -21.54
N GLU A 405 -8.11 6.73 -21.92
CA GLU A 405 -7.95 5.58 -21.03
C GLU A 405 -6.98 5.84 -19.86
N ASN A 406 -6.17 6.90 -19.94
CA ASN A 406 -5.21 7.29 -18.92
C ASN A 406 -5.77 8.34 -17.94
N TYR A 407 -7.01 8.13 -17.48
CA TYR A 407 -7.70 9.02 -16.55
C TYR A 407 -7.13 8.97 -15.13
N THR A 408 -7.24 10.08 -14.39
CA THR A 408 -6.82 10.21 -12.99
C THR A 408 -7.89 9.65 -12.03
N ALA A 409 -9.17 9.97 -12.27
CA ALA A 409 -10.29 9.51 -11.46
C ALA A 409 -11.58 9.39 -12.30
N ARG A 410 -12.54 8.58 -11.88
CA ARG A 410 -13.90 8.57 -12.44
C ARG A 410 -14.98 8.47 -11.37
N THR A 411 -16.17 8.98 -11.65
CA THR A 411 -17.35 8.89 -10.79
C THR A 411 -18.47 8.10 -11.47
N THR A 412 -19.20 7.31 -10.70
CA THR A 412 -20.40 6.58 -11.13
C THR A 412 -21.67 7.27 -10.64
N GLU A 413 -22.76 7.21 -11.40
CA GLU A 413 -24.09 7.60 -10.92
C GLU A 413 -25.13 6.53 -11.29
N GLY A 414 -25.70 5.88 -10.27
CA GLY A 414 -26.65 4.79 -10.49
C GLY A 414 -26.01 3.63 -11.24
N VAL A 415 -26.51 3.34 -12.46
CA VAL A 415 -25.96 2.32 -13.36
C VAL A 415 -24.99 2.90 -14.39
N HIS A 416 -24.83 4.23 -14.45
CA HIS A 416 -24.01 4.90 -15.45
C HIS A 416 -22.56 5.08 -14.96
N ASP A 417 -21.60 4.75 -15.81
CA ASP A 417 -20.15 4.81 -15.57
C ASP A 417 -19.39 5.13 -16.87
N TRP A 418 -18.13 5.53 -16.77
CA TRP A 418 -17.18 5.68 -17.89
C TRP A 418 -16.22 4.49 -17.92
N LEU A 419 -16.33 3.63 -18.93
CA LEU A 419 -15.53 2.40 -19.04
C LEU A 419 -14.55 2.47 -20.21
N VAL A 420 -13.34 1.94 -20.00
CA VAL A 420 -12.33 1.74 -21.05
C VAL A 420 -12.76 0.60 -21.95
N VAL A 421 -12.85 0.87 -23.25
CA VAL A 421 -13.23 -0.09 -24.27
C VAL A 421 -11.99 -0.47 -25.10
N PRO A 422 -11.71 -1.77 -25.32
CA PRO A 422 -12.50 -2.95 -24.92
C PRO A 422 -12.17 -3.50 -23.52
N ASP A 423 -11.19 -2.93 -22.81
CA ASP A 423 -10.58 -3.56 -21.62
C ASP A 423 -11.57 -3.87 -20.48
N GLU A 424 -12.49 -2.94 -20.19
CA GLU A 424 -13.49 -3.06 -19.14
C GLU A 424 -14.87 -3.50 -19.68
N SER A 425 -15.10 -3.37 -20.99
CA SER A 425 -16.35 -3.76 -21.63
C SER A 425 -16.13 -4.19 -23.08
N ALA A 426 -15.68 -5.42 -23.28
CA ALA A 426 -15.32 -5.98 -24.59
C ALA A 426 -16.49 -6.15 -25.59
N GLY A 427 -17.72 -5.79 -25.19
CA GLY A 427 -18.92 -5.78 -26.04
C GLY A 427 -19.55 -4.40 -26.25
N ALA A 428 -19.02 -3.37 -25.60
CA ALA A 428 -19.34 -1.97 -25.87
C ALA A 428 -18.37 -1.40 -26.91
N GLY A 429 -18.73 -0.27 -27.52
CA GLY A 429 -17.89 0.46 -28.46
C GLY A 429 -18.01 0.06 -29.92
N THR A 430 -18.73 0.89 -30.68
CA THR A 430 -18.73 0.82 -32.15
C THR A 430 -17.89 1.92 -32.80
N THR A 431 -17.33 2.83 -32.00
CA THR A 431 -16.55 3.97 -32.49
C THR A 431 -15.21 3.51 -33.06
N LEU A 432 -14.97 3.86 -34.32
CA LEU A 432 -13.79 3.46 -35.09
C LEU A 432 -12.62 4.44 -34.92
N ASN A 433 -11.42 3.97 -35.26
CA ASN A 433 -10.20 4.77 -35.39
C ASN A 433 -9.74 5.44 -34.08
N ALA A 434 -9.92 4.76 -32.96
CA ALA A 434 -9.32 5.16 -31.68
C ALA A 434 -7.77 5.13 -31.76
N ARG A 435 -7.13 6.14 -31.18
CA ARG A 435 -5.68 6.17 -30.93
C ARG A 435 -5.35 5.04 -29.96
N GLY A 436 -4.23 4.34 -30.19
CA GLY A 436 -3.84 3.21 -29.34
C GLY A 436 -4.80 2.00 -29.33
N GLY A 437 -5.93 2.07 -30.05
CA GLY A 437 -6.96 1.03 -30.07
C GLY A 437 -7.88 1.01 -28.84
N LYS A 438 -7.86 2.06 -28.01
CA LYS A 438 -8.68 2.17 -26.79
C LYS A 438 -9.32 3.55 -26.71
N PHE A 439 -10.46 3.62 -26.04
CA PHE A 439 -11.17 4.85 -25.74
C PHE A 439 -12.04 4.63 -24.50
N VAL A 440 -12.60 5.70 -23.94
CA VAL A 440 -13.57 5.60 -22.85
C VAL A 440 -14.98 5.84 -23.39
N GLN A 441 -15.95 5.09 -22.90
CA GLN A 441 -17.36 5.22 -23.28
C GLN A 441 -18.22 5.36 -22.03
N SER A 442 -19.18 6.30 -22.06
CA SER A 442 -20.23 6.36 -21.06
C SER A 442 -21.25 5.25 -21.29
N LEU A 443 -21.47 4.40 -20.28
CA LEU A 443 -22.31 3.20 -20.35
C LEU A 443 -23.22 3.10 -19.12
N PRO A 444 -24.39 2.44 -19.22
CA PRO A 444 -24.99 1.89 -20.43
C PRO A 444 -25.43 3.01 -21.38
N ASP A 445 -25.48 2.72 -22.69
CA ASP A 445 -26.11 3.58 -23.73
C ASP A 445 -27.62 3.32 -23.71
N ALA A 446 -28.33 4.06 -22.86
CA ALA A 446 -29.74 3.90 -22.55
C ALA A 446 -30.59 5.15 -22.86
N LEU A 447 -30.04 6.12 -23.60
CA LEU A 447 -30.68 7.39 -24.00
C LEU A 447 -31.06 8.27 -22.79
N VAL A 448 -30.19 8.31 -21.77
CA VAL A 448 -30.40 9.06 -20.53
C VAL A 448 -29.47 10.28 -20.48
N GLY A 449 -30.05 11.41 -20.03
CA GLY A 449 -29.34 12.67 -19.89
C GLY A 449 -28.74 12.91 -18.50
N GLY A 450 -27.60 13.62 -18.44
CA GLY A 450 -26.89 14.03 -17.22
C GLY A 450 -26.83 15.55 -17.01
N ASN A 451 -26.26 15.99 -15.89
CA ASN A 451 -26.11 17.39 -15.49
C ASN A 451 -24.63 17.69 -15.17
N PRO A 452 -24.00 18.80 -15.64
CA PRO A 452 -22.56 19.08 -15.45
C PRO A 452 -22.10 19.17 -13.99
N ALA A 453 -23.01 19.42 -13.06
CA ALA A 453 -22.69 19.51 -11.64
C ALA A 453 -22.54 18.13 -10.97
N GLN A 454 -23.34 17.12 -11.39
CA GLN A 454 -23.34 15.76 -10.82
C GLN A 454 -23.91 14.71 -11.79
N PRO A 455 -23.13 14.23 -12.78
CA PRO A 455 -23.40 12.98 -13.50
C PRO A 455 -22.20 12.01 -13.32
N PRO A 456 -22.15 10.79 -13.91
CA PRO A 456 -20.87 10.10 -13.95
C PRO A 456 -19.88 10.92 -14.80
N SER A 457 -18.64 10.99 -14.35
CA SER A 457 -17.59 11.83 -14.95
C SER A 457 -16.26 11.10 -14.98
N ILE A 458 -15.36 11.58 -15.84
CA ILE A 458 -13.98 11.11 -15.95
C ILE A 458 -13.02 12.32 -15.91
N GLU A 459 -11.98 12.22 -15.09
CA GLU A 459 -11.13 13.34 -14.67
C GLU A 459 -9.66 13.10 -15.02
N TYR A 460 -8.96 14.16 -15.42
CA TYR A 460 -7.56 14.15 -15.84
C TYR A 460 -6.79 15.32 -15.24
N GLN A 461 -5.69 15.05 -14.55
CA GLN A 461 -4.83 16.10 -14.01
C GLN A 461 -3.77 16.55 -15.02
N VAL A 462 -3.59 17.87 -15.13
CA VAL A 462 -2.59 18.52 -15.97
C VAL A 462 -1.78 19.51 -15.15
N GLN A 463 -0.46 19.38 -15.16
CA GLN A 463 0.47 20.37 -14.63
C GLN A 463 0.73 21.43 -15.70
N ILE A 464 0.17 22.63 -15.51
CA ILE A 464 0.42 23.81 -16.33
C ILE A 464 1.66 24.53 -15.79
N SER A 465 2.70 24.63 -16.61
CA SER A 465 3.94 25.34 -16.29
C SER A 465 3.97 26.76 -16.86
N THR A 466 3.27 26.98 -17.98
CA THR A 466 3.24 28.23 -18.72
C THR A 466 1.89 28.94 -18.52
N PRO A 467 1.80 30.04 -17.76
CA PRO A 467 0.57 30.82 -17.64
C PRO A 467 0.11 31.35 -19.01
N GLY A 468 -1.19 31.38 -19.23
CA GLY A 468 -1.76 31.88 -20.48
C GLY A 468 -3.21 31.48 -20.69
N THR A 469 -3.78 31.91 -21.81
CA THR A 469 -5.08 31.42 -22.26
C THR A 469 -4.85 30.15 -23.06
N TYR A 470 -5.42 29.04 -22.58
CA TYR A 470 -5.40 27.76 -23.24
C TYR A 470 -6.73 27.51 -23.94
N ARG A 471 -6.68 26.67 -24.96
CA ARG A 471 -7.81 26.10 -25.66
C ARG A 471 -7.79 24.59 -25.47
N ALA A 472 -8.95 24.02 -25.15
CA ALA A 472 -9.14 22.58 -25.12
C ALA A 472 -9.62 22.05 -26.48
N TYR A 473 -9.20 20.83 -26.81
CA TYR A 473 -9.70 20.06 -27.93
C TYR A 473 -9.96 18.63 -27.46
N LEU A 474 -11.16 18.11 -27.72
CA LEU A 474 -11.52 16.73 -27.43
C LEU A 474 -11.60 15.95 -28.74
N ARG A 475 -11.02 14.76 -28.75
CA ARG A 475 -11.27 13.74 -29.76
C ARG A 475 -12.36 12.84 -29.22
N TRP A 476 -13.60 13.16 -29.57
CA TRP A 476 -14.79 12.51 -29.05
C TRP A 476 -15.82 12.28 -30.16
N ASP A 477 -16.75 11.36 -29.94
CA ASP A 477 -17.86 11.03 -30.85
C ASP A 477 -18.95 10.31 -30.05
N GLY A 478 -20.13 10.10 -30.63
CA GLY A 478 -21.18 9.26 -30.06
C GLY A 478 -21.17 7.82 -30.58
N ASN A 479 -21.90 6.94 -29.90
CA ASN A 479 -22.13 5.59 -30.39
C ASN A 479 -23.11 5.58 -31.58
N ALA A 480 -22.63 5.19 -32.77
CA ALA A 480 -23.43 5.25 -34.00
C ALA A 480 -24.59 4.25 -34.08
N THR A 481 -24.71 3.30 -33.15
CA THR A 481 -25.79 2.29 -33.17
C THR A 481 -27.18 2.88 -32.99
N ASN A 482 -27.29 4.09 -32.42
CA ASN A 482 -28.56 4.78 -32.14
C ASN A 482 -28.78 6.05 -32.98
N ALA A 483 -27.94 6.32 -34.01
CA ALA A 483 -27.90 7.56 -34.79
C ALA A 483 -29.20 7.97 -35.55
N THR A 484 -30.29 7.19 -35.44
CA THR A 484 -31.59 7.46 -36.07
C THR A 484 -32.73 7.77 -35.10
N LEU A 485 -32.49 7.75 -33.78
CA LEU A 485 -33.48 8.03 -32.72
C LEU A 485 -33.05 9.27 -31.90
N GLN A 486 -33.95 9.90 -31.13
CA GLN A 486 -33.60 11.01 -30.21
C GLN A 486 -32.77 10.49 -29.02
N GLY A 487 -31.72 11.21 -28.61
CA GLY A 487 -30.76 10.85 -27.53
C GLY A 487 -29.45 10.27 -28.07
N GLN A 488 -28.74 11.00 -28.93
CA GLN A 488 -27.79 10.42 -29.90
C GLN A 488 -26.36 10.21 -29.39
N SER A 489 -26.12 10.26 -28.08
CA SER A 489 -24.75 10.30 -27.54
C SER A 489 -23.95 11.48 -28.12
N ASP A 490 -24.65 12.55 -28.48
CA ASP A 490 -24.15 13.59 -29.37
C ASP A 490 -23.60 14.79 -28.63
N SER A 491 -23.45 14.67 -27.31
CA SER A 491 -23.24 15.80 -26.43
C SER A 491 -22.62 15.39 -25.08
N ILE A 492 -21.71 16.24 -24.61
CA ILE A 492 -20.94 16.08 -23.37
C ILE A 492 -20.71 17.43 -22.70
N TYR A 493 -20.34 17.42 -21.43
CA TYR A 493 -19.86 18.61 -20.73
C TYR A 493 -18.35 18.52 -20.49
N LEU A 494 -17.67 19.66 -20.63
CA LEU A 494 -16.23 19.79 -20.33
C LEU A 494 -16.02 20.95 -19.36
N ASP A 495 -15.20 20.72 -18.34
CA ASP A 495 -14.87 21.76 -17.39
C ASP A 495 -13.48 21.63 -16.75
N ILE A 496 -13.01 22.72 -16.15
CA ILE A 496 -11.80 22.75 -15.30
C ILE A 496 -12.26 22.92 -13.85
N LYS A 497 -11.99 21.94 -12.98
CA LYS A 497 -12.57 21.91 -11.62
C LYS A 497 -12.14 23.10 -10.76
N GLU A 498 -10.92 23.58 -10.96
CA GLU A 498 -10.31 24.65 -10.17
C GLU A 498 -10.68 26.04 -10.71
N ILE A 499 -11.31 26.13 -11.88
CA ILE A 499 -11.79 27.38 -12.48
C ILE A 499 -13.33 27.34 -12.42
N LYS A 500 -13.86 27.79 -11.27
CA LYS A 500 -15.30 27.95 -11.02
C LYS A 500 -15.56 29.35 -10.44
N ASP A 501 -16.25 30.21 -11.17
CA ASP A 501 -16.67 31.55 -10.75
C ASP A 501 -18.20 31.70 -10.59
N GLY A 502 -18.98 30.68 -10.96
CA GLY A 502 -20.43 30.63 -10.81
C GLY A 502 -21.15 30.99 -12.10
N ALA A 503 -22.30 31.66 -11.99
CA ALA A 503 -23.03 32.13 -13.17
C ALA A 503 -22.53 33.51 -13.58
N GLY A 504 -21.84 33.59 -14.72
CA GLY A 504 -21.34 34.82 -15.32
C GLY A 504 -19.90 35.18 -14.93
N GLY A 505 -19.03 35.28 -15.92
CA GLY A 505 -17.60 35.50 -15.72
C GLY A 505 -16.78 34.88 -16.85
N ALA A 506 -15.65 34.26 -16.52
CA ALA A 506 -14.93 33.39 -17.44
C ALA A 506 -15.58 32.01 -17.42
N ALA A 507 -15.77 31.39 -18.59
CA ALA A 507 -16.54 30.15 -18.70
C ALA A 507 -16.06 29.05 -17.73
N ASP A 508 -16.94 28.62 -16.83
CA ASP A 508 -16.66 27.58 -15.85
C ASP A 508 -16.71 26.16 -16.42
N TRP A 509 -17.51 25.99 -17.47
CA TRP A 509 -17.78 24.75 -18.17
C TRP A 509 -18.41 25.05 -19.52
N TYR A 510 -18.26 24.11 -20.46
CA TYR A 510 -18.83 24.18 -21.79
C TYR A 510 -19.71 22.98 -22.07
N GLU A 511 -20.83 23.23 -22.77
CA GLU A 511 -21.65 22.22 -23.42
C GLU A 511 -21.13 22.03 -24.85
N LEU A 512 -20.75 20.80 -25.18
CA LEU A 512 -20.31 20.40 -26.51
C LEU A 512 -21.43 19.59 -27.15
N GLN A 513 -21.64 19.79 -28.46
CA GLN A 513 -22.50 18.96 -29.28
C GLN A 513 -21.90 18.88 -30.68
N HIS A 514 -21.90 17.69 -31.29
CA HIS A 514 -21.60 17.57 -32.71
C HIS A 514 -22.27 16.33 -33.34
N ALA A 515 -22.17 16.21 -34.67
CA ALA A 515 -22.84 15.14 -35.40
C ALA A 515 -22.15 13.78 -35.19
N VAL A 516 -22.93 12.78 -34.78
CA VAL A 516 -22.43 11.44 -34.46
C VAL A 516 -22.34 10.55 -35.69
N ASN A 517 -21.18 9.92 -35.88
CA ASN A 517 -21.01 8.86 -36.88
C ASN A 517 -20.15 7.69 -36.40
N GLY A 518 -19.69 7.71 -35.14
CA GLY A 518 -18.93 6.61 -34.55
C GLY A 518 -17.56 6.42 -35.21
N ASP A 519 -16.89 7.51 -35.57
CA ASP A 519 -15.56 7.49 -36.17
C ASP A 519 -14.77 8.72 -35.75
N PHE A 520 -13.80 8.53 -34.85
CA PHE A 520 -12.94 9.62 -34.38
C PHE A 520 -12.06 10.25 -35.49
N SER A 521 -12.09 9.77 -36.74
CA SER A 521 -11.30 10.32 -37.85
C SER A 521 -12.04 11.35 -38.71
N SER A 522 -13.38 11.41 -38.66
CA SER A 522 -14.19 12.32 -39.48
C SER A 522 -14.22 13.75 -38.96
N ASP A 523 -14.24 13.92 -37.64
CA ASP A 523 -14.13 15.21 -36.97
C ASP A 523 -13.22 15.07 -35.73
N PRO A 524 -11.90 15.01 -35.93
CA PRO A 524 -10.98 14.40 -34.97
C PRO A 524 -10.68 15.24 -33.74
N TRP A 525 -10.95 16.54 -33.76
CA TRP A 525 -10.58 17.44 -32.66
C TRP A 525 -11.60 18.57 -32.53
N ASP A 526 -12.62 18.34 -31.72
CA ASP A 526 -13.62 19.33 -31.39
C ASP A 526 -13.06 20.28 -30.32
N GLY A 527 -12.90 21.54 -30.70
CA GLY A 527 -12.45 22.62 -29.83
C GLY A 527 -13.50 23.70 -29.68
N THR A 528 -14.78 23.35 -29.83
CA THR A 528 -15.92 24.26 -29.84
C THR A 528 -17.04 23.83 -28.89
N GLY A 529 -17.76 24.81 -28.35
CA GLY A 529 -18.91 24.58 -27.48
C GLY A 529 -19.45 25.89 -26.90
N GLN A 530 -20.55 25.82 -26.17
CA GLN A 530 -21.16 27.00 -25.56
C GLN A 530 -20.96 27.00 -24.05
N ALA A 531 -20.41 28.11 -23.55
CA ALA A 531 -20.18 28.31 -22.13
C ALA A 531 -21.52 28.38 -21.37
N GLU A 532 -21.58 27.67 -20.23
CA GLU A 532 -22.59 27.83 -19.18
C GLU A 532 -24.07 27.71 -19.64
N VAL A 533 -24.35 26.84 -20.60
CA VAL A 533 -25.70 26.55 -21.07
C VAL A 533 -26.01 25.06 -21.10
N ASN A 534 -27.29 24.73 -20.94
CA ASN A 534 -27.79 23.37 -21.16
C ASN A 534 -28.94 23.47 -22.16
N VAL A 535 -28.61 23.46 -23.45
CA VAL A 535 -29.53 23.66 -24.57
C VAL A 535 -29.30 22.59 -25.64
N ALA A 536 -30.36 22.24 -26.36
CA ALA A 536 -30.30 21.19 -27.38
C ALA A 536 -29.33 21.49 -28.54
N THR A 537 -28.95 22.75 -28.75
CA THR A 537 -28.04 23.19 -29.82
C THR A 537 -27.12 24.31 -29.30
N PRO A 538 -26.03 23.97 -28.58
CA PRO A 538 -25.05 24.96 -28.16
C PRO A 538 -24.37 25.62 -29.37
N ALA A 539 -23.93 26.87 -29.21
CA ALA A 539 -23.13 27.60 -30.18
C ALA A 539 -21.65 27.17 -30.17
N ASP A 540 -21.04 27.07 -31.35
CA ASP A 540 -19.64 26.64 -31.56
C ASP A 540 -18.60 27.73 -31.23
N ASN A 541 -18.45 28.06 -29.94
CA ASN A 541 -17.41 29.01 -29.49
C ASN A 541 -16.14 28.27 -29.07
N PRO A 542 -14.94 28.86 -29.24
CA PRO A 542 -13.71 28.25 -28.75
C PRO A 542 -13.76 27.90 -27.25
N LEU A 543 -13.39 26.66 -26.92
CA LEU A 543 -13.28 26.16 -25.54
C LEU A 543 -12.03 26.73 -24.88
N THR A 544 -12.13 27.89 -24.22
CA THR A 544 -10.95 28.62 -23.72
C THR A 544 -11.01 28.91 -22.24
N TRP A 545 -9.90 28.64 -21.54
CA TRP A 545 -9.70 28.98 -20.14
C TRP A 545 -8.41 29.77 -19.95
N SER A 546 -8.40 30.69 -19.00
CA SER A 546 -7.18 31.42 -18.61
C SER A 546 -6.57 30.80 -17.37
N PHE A 547 -5.31 30.40 -17.47
CA PHE A 547 -4.50 29.84 -16.39
C PHE A 547 -3.51 30.91 -15.93
N PRO A 548 -3.84 31.72 -14.92
CA PRO A 548 -3.04 32.89 -14.53
C PRO A 548 -1.74 32.53 -13.79
N THR A 549 -1.65 31.31 -13.28
CA THR A 549 -0.54 30.81 -12.46
C THR A 549 -0.15 29.41 -12.91
N PRO A 550 1.14 29.03 -12.83
CA PRO A 550 1.53 27.63 -12.94
C PRO A 550 0.88 26.82 -11.81
N GLY A 551 0.45 25.60 -12.09
CA GLY A 551 -0.24 24.75 -11.11
C GLY A 551 -0.81 23.50 -11.73
N ILE A 552 -1.46 22.67 -10.91
CA ILE A 552 -2.14 21.47 -11.35
C ILE A 552 -3.64 21.75 -11.44
N TYR A 553 -4.21 21.37 -12.57
CA TYR A 553 -5.60 21.61 -12.93
C TYR A 553 -6.24 20.30 -13.38
N THR A 554 -7.52 20.13 -13.08
CA THR A 554 -8.29 18.94 -13.41
C THR A 554 -9.23 19.24 -14.55
N VAL A 555 -8.97 18.62 -15.71
CA VAL A 555 -9.91 18.57 -16.84
C VAL A 555 -10.92 17.47 -16.53
N ARG A 556 -12.21 17.82 -16.53
CA ARG A 556 -13.30 16.88 -16.26
C ARG A 556 -14.23 16.81 -17.45
N VAL A 557 -14.48 15.58 -17.91
CA VAL A 557 -15.53 15.28 -18.90
C VAL A 557 -16.70 14.66 -18.15
N SER A 558 -17.88 15.22 -18.32
CA SER A 558 -19.09 14.82 -17.61
C SER A 558 -20.17 14.39 -18.60
N LEU A 559 -20.93 13.36 -18.22
CA LEU A 559 -22.02 12.85 -19.05
C LEU A 559 -23.10 13.91 -19.23
N ARG A 560 -23.41 14.21 -20.49
CA ARG A 560 -24.65 14.87 -20.89
C ARG A 560 -25.61 13.91 -21.53
N GLU A 561 -25.13 13.07 -22.45
CA GLU A 561 -25.84 11.90 -22.96
C GLU A 561 -24.97 10.66 -22.80
N ASP A 562 -25.59 9.56 -22.38
CA ASP A 562 -24.95 8.26 -22.33
C ASP A 562 -24.61 7.72 -23.74
N GLY A 563 -23.66 6.78 -23.82
CA GLY A 563 -23.13 6.25 -25.08
C GLY A 563 -22.04 7.11 -25.73
N SER A 564 -21.76 8.32 -25.22
CA SER A 564 -20.69 9.21 -25.69
C SER A 564 -19.32 8.55 -25.49
N THR A 565 -18.42 8.75 -26.45
CA THR A 565 -17.08 8.16 -26.49
C THR A 565 -16.00 9.23 -26.57
N VAL A 566 -14.91 9.07 -25.81
CA VAL A 566 -13.77 9.99 -25.80
C VAL A 566 -12.49 9.17 -25.99
N ASP A 567 -11.67 9.58 -26.93
CA ASP A 567 -10.42 8.92 -27.29
C ASP A 567 -9.20 9.65 -26.72
N ALA A 568 -9.17 10.98 -26.85
CA ALA A 568 -8.06 11.79 -26.38
C ALA A 568 -8.51 13.23 -26.13
N LEU A 569 -7.69 13.98 -25.39
CA LEU A 569 -7.90 15.39 -25.13
C LEU A 569 -6.58 16.15 -25.13
N ILE A 570 -6.65 17.40 -25.60
CA ILE A 570 -5.52 18.32 -25.66
C ILE A 570 -5.90 19.60 -24.94
N LEU A 571 -5.04 20.04 -24.03
CA LEU A 571 -5.08 21.37 -23.45
C LEU A 571 -3.83 22.11 -23.89
N GLN A 572 -3.98 23.15 -24.71
CA GLN A 572 -2.83 23.84 -25.30
C GLN A 572 -3.00 25.36 -25.31
N LEU A 573 -1.92 26.14 -25.29
CA LEU A 573 -1.97 27.59 -25.44
C LEU A 573 -2.77 27.95 -26.70
N SER A 574 -3.69 28.89 -26.56
CA SER A 574 -4.55 29.40 -27.65
C SER A 574 -3.77 30.02 -28.82
N SER A 575 -2.48 30.32 -28.62
CA SER A 575 -1.54 30.74 -29.66
C SER A 575 -1.03 29.60 -30.54
N LEU A 576 -1.16 28.35 -30.11
CA LEU A 576 -0.78 27.18 -30.90
C LEU A 576 -1.85 26.85 -31.94
N SER A 577 -1.42 26.32 -33.08
CA SER A 577 -2.34 25.88 -34.14
C SER A 577 -3.22 24.73 -33.65
N ALA A 578 -4.47 24.68 -34.13
CA ALA A 578 -5.36 23.56 -33.85
C ALA A 578 -4.70 22.22 -34.25
N PRO A 579 -4.92 21.15 -33.46
CA PRO A 579 -4.39 19.82 -33.76
C PRO A 579 -4.97 19.27 -35.07
N THR A 580 -4.22 18.39 -35.72
CA THR A 580 -4.63 17.68 -36.95
C THR A 580 -4.72 16.19 -36.66
N ASN A 581 -5.49 15.41 -37.42
CA ASN A 581 -5.60 13.94 -37.23
C ASN A 581 -4.23 13.23 -37.43
N PRO A 582 -3.76 12.33 -36.54
CA PRO A 582 -4.37 11.85 -35.28
C PRO A 582 -4.07 12.69 -34.03
N GLY A 583 -3.26 13.74 -34.17
CA GLY A 583 -2.85 14.63 -33.11
C GLY A 583 -1.40 14.39 -32.71
N PRO A 584 -0.85 15.20 -31.79
CA PRO A 584 0.46 14.96 -31.21
C PRO A 584 0.45 13.70 -30.33
N ALA A 585 1.63 13.16 -30.03
CA ALA A 585 1.78 12.06 -29.07
C ALA A 585 1.36 12.50 -27.66
N GLU A 586 0.96 11.54 -26.83
CA GLU A 586 0.64 11.76 -25.42
C GLU A 586 1.80 12.47 -24.71
N SER A 587 1.47 13.44 -23.86
CA SER A 587 2.44 14.16 -23.04
C SER A 587 3.13 13.21 -22.07
N ALA A 588 4.35 13.57 -21.67
CA ALA A 588 4.95 12.98 -20.48
C ALA A 588 4.01 13.18 -19.28
N PHE A 589 3.95 12.20 -18.39
CA PHE A 589 3.13 12.25 -17.18
C PHE A 589 3.95 11.76 -15.99
N SER A 590 3.67 12.31 -14.80
CA SER A 590 4.02 11.63 -13.56
C SER A 590 3.02 10.49 -13.33
N ASN A 591 3.48 9.34 -12.83
CA ASN A 591 2.56 8.32 -12.34
C ASN A 591 2.15 8.72 -10.92
N GLY A 592 0.88 9.03 -10.67
CA GLY A 592 0.40 9.25 -9.29
C GLY A 592 0.20 7.97 -8.49
N ALA A 593 1.14 7.03 -8.62
CA ALA A 593 1.51 6.30 -7.42
C ALA A 593 2.17 7.35 -6.51
N PRO A 594 1.60 7.65 -5.34
CA PRO A 594 2.17 8.67 -4.48
C PRO A 594 3.63 8.30 -4.21
N ILE A 595 4.55 9.22 -4.49
CA ILE A 595 5.93 9.07 -4.11
C ILE A 595 6.01 9.17 -2.60
N VAL A 596 5.15 9.95 -1.93
CA VAL A 596 4.93 9.82 -0.49
C VAL A 596 4.03 8.60 -0.22
N LEU A 597 4.66 7.44 -0.03
CA LEU A 597 3.99 6.17 0.27
C LEU A 597 3.42 6.11 1.70
N GLY A 598 3.75 7.07 2.55
CA GLY A 598 3.23 7.20 3.90
C GLY A 598 3.88 8.36 4.64
N TYR A 599 3.20 8.90 5.64
CA TYR A 599 3.75 9.89 6.55
C TYR A 599 3.08 9.76 7.91
N SER A 600 3.78 10.15 8.97
CA SER A 600 3.23 10.26 10.31
C SER A 600 3.80 11.48 11.02
N LYS A 601 3.07 11.98 12.01
CA LYS A 601 3.46 13.07 12.90
C LYS A 601 3.22 12.65 14.34
N LEU A 602 4.21 12.85 15.20
CA LEU A 602 4.13 12.67 16.66
C LEU A 602 4.30 14.03 17.34
N GLY A 603 3.65 14.27 18.48
CA GLY A 603 3.76 15.57 19.18
C GLY A 603 2.99 16.72 18.49
N GLY A 604 3.06 17.94 19.05
CA GLY A 604 2.30 19.13 18.59
C GLY A 604 1.02 19.45 19.38
N ASP A 605 0.23 20.42 18.87
CA ASP A 605 -1.12 20.71 19.39
C ASP A 605 -2.08 19.56 19.01
N PHE A 606 -3.12 19.36 19.81
CA PHE A 606 -4.18 18.39 19.55
C PHE A 606 -5.36 19.06 18.86
N ASP A 607 -5.23 19.37 17.58
CA ASP A 607 -6.37 19.71 16.74
C ASP A 607 -6.84 18.50 15.91
N ALA A 608 -7.99 18.64 15.24
CA ALA A 608 -8.58 17.58 14.41
C ALA A 608 -7.95 17.50 13.01
N THR A 609 -6.92 18.31 12.76
CA THR A 609 -6.35 18.58 11.44
C THR A 609 -4.94 18.02 11.38
N HIS A 610 -4.84 16.73 11.06
CA HIS A 610 -3.54 16.06 10.88
C HIS A 610 -2.82 16.54 9.62
N PRO A 611 -1.48 16.33 9.52
CA PRO A 611 -0.74 16.66 8.32
C PRO A 611 -1.34 15.93 7.13
N LEU A 612 -1.20 16.53 5.96
CA LEU A 612 -1.82 16.00 4.76
C LEU A 612 -0.79 15.88 3.65
N GLY A 613 -0.44 14.65 3.31
CA GLY A 613 0.28 14.33 2.09
C GLY A 613 -0.59 14.62 0.89
N VAL A 614 -0.09 15.45 -0.01
CA VAL A 614 -0.73 15.84 -1.25
C VAL A 614 0.12 15.29 -2.39
N ALA A 615 -0.40 14.24 -3.02
CA ALA A 615 0.23 13.63 -4.18
C ALA A 615 0.21 14.61 -5.36
N SER A 616 1.34 14.78 -6.02
CA SER A 616 1.55 15.69 -7.15
C SER A 616 0.85 17.03 -6.90
N GLY A 617 1.16 17.67 -5.76
CA GLY A 617 0.36 18.78 -5.24
C GLY A 617 1.11 20.08 -5.07
N LEU A 618 2.44 20.05 -5.07
CA LEU A 618 3.24 21.22 -4.75
C LEU A 618 3.24 22.21 -5.91
N ALA A 619 2.75 23.42 -5.68
CA ALA A 619 2.64 24.46 -6.70
C ALA A 619 2.61 25.86 -6.07
N ASN A 620 2.71 26.89 -6.91
CA ASN A 620 2.41 28.26 -6.47
C ASN A 620 0.93 28.37 -6.11
N GLY A 621 0.62 28.91 -4.93
CA GLY A 621 -0.71 28.94 -4.35
C GLY A 621 -1.08 27.68 -3.56
N ALA A 622 -0.25 26.64 -3.56
CA ALA A 622 -0.53 25.42 -2.80
C ALA A 622 -0.56 25.74 -1.29
N PRO A 623 -1.60 25.31 -0.54
CA PRO A 623 -1.67 25.57 0.89
C PRO A 623 -0.47 24.96 1.62
N ALA A 624 0.18 25.72 2.49
CA ALA A 624 1.32 25.24 3.27
C ALA A 624 0.86 24.44 4.49
N PHE A 625 -0.24 24.86 5.12
CA PHE A 625 -0.70 24.31 6.39
C PHE A 625 -2.09 23.67 6.30
N VAL A 626 -2.41 22.77 7.22
CA VAL A 626 -3.73 22.11 7.31
C VAL A 626 -4.73 22.85 8.20
N ASP A 627 -4.22 23.61 9.16
CA ASP A 627 -4.92 24.27 10.28
C ASP A 627 -4.89 25.81 10.18
N ALA A 628 -3.94 26.38 9.42
CA ALA A 628 -3.86 27.82 9.18
C ALA A 628 -3.87 28.21 7.69
N ALA A 629 -4.18 29.48 7.45
CA ALA A 629 -3.98 30.09 6.13
C ALA A 629 -2.48 30.26 5.87
N GLY A 630 -2.05 29.91 4.66
CA GLY A 630 -0.70 30.10 4.19
C GLY A 630 -0.54 29.39 2.86
N ALA A 631 0.07 30.04 1.88
CA ALA A 631 0.27 29.46 0.55
C ALA A 631 1.73 29.57 0.11
N TRP A 632 2.25 28.48 -0.42
CA TRP A 632 3.56 28.46 -1.05
C TRP A 632 3.56 29.33 -2.32
N GLN A 633 4.59 30.14 -2.48
CA GLN A 633 4.85 30.97 -3.65
C GLN A 633 6.32 30.89 -4.02
N ASN A 634 6.64 31.24 -5.26
CA ASN A 634 7.98 31.09 -5.84
C ASN A 634 8.54 29.68 -5.68
N ILE A 635 7.68 28.65 -5.77
CA ILE A 635 8.15 27.26 -5.76
C ILE A 635 9.11 27.05 -6.95
N PRO A 636 10.33 26.52 -6.71
CA PRO A 636 11.26 26.23 -7.79
C PRO A 636 10.61 25.31 -8.84
N PRO A 637 10.83 25.57 -10.15
CA PRO A 637 10.23 24.77 -11.22
C PRO A 637 10.41 23.26 -11.05
N ASP A 638 11.57 22.82 -10.56
CA ASP A 638 11.93 21.41 -10.36
C ASP A 638 11.15 20.73 -9.22
N LEU A 639 10.45 21.51 -8.40
CA LEU A 639 9.60 21.02 -7.31
C LEU A 639 8.10 21.19 -7.61
N LEU A 640 7.73 21.78 -8.76
CA LEU A 640 6.33 21.86 -9.18
C LEU A 640 5.80 20.46 -9.51
N GLY A 641 4.67 20.10 -8.91
CA GLY A 641 4.09 18.76 -9.03
C GLY A 641 4.78 17.71 -8.18
N ALA A 642 5.68 18.09 -7.27
CA ALA A 642 6.17 17.17 -6.26
C ALA A 642 5.04 16.76 -5.30
N ASP A 643 5.17 15.57 -4.71
CA ASP A 643 4.40 15.23 -3.54
C ASP A 643 4.87 16.12 -2.39
N TYR A 644 3.97 16.64 -1.58
CA TYR A 644 4.36 17.41 -0.40
C TYR A 644 3.43 17.16 0.76
N ILE A 645 3.89 17.45 1.97
CA ILE A 645 3.12 17.32 3.19
C ILE A 645 2.75 18.73 3.64
N ARG A 646 1.45 18.99 3.73
CA ARG A 646 0.92 20.15 4.46
C ARG A 646 1.12 19.90 5.95
N THR A 647 1.88 20.78 6.58
CA THR A 647 2.21 20.69 8.01
C THR A 647 1.15 21.43 8.84
N GLU A 648 1.23 21.33 10.15
CA GLU A 648 0.40 22.11 11.06
C GLU A 648 1.17 23.39 11.45
N ASN A 649 0.47 24.51 11.44
CA ASN A 649 1.00 25.82 11.75
C ASN A 649 1.00 26.09 13.26
N ASP A 650 -0.03 25.59 13.96
CA ASP A 650 -0.32 25.96 15.34
C ASP A 650 0.50 25.14 16.36
N ASP A 651 1.31 24.21 15.88
CA ASP A 651 2.32 23.46 16.64
C ASP A 651 3.43 24.31 17.27
N ALA A 652 3.51 25.59 16.89
CA ALA A 652 4.47 26.55 17.44
C ALA A 652 4.27 26.75 18.95
N GLY A 653 5.07 26.05 19.76
CA GLY A 653 5.08 26.20 21.23
C GLY A 653 4.83 24.92 22.04
N TYR A 654 4.59 23.78 21.40
CA TYR A 654 4.23 22.52 22.08
C TYR A 654 5.40 21.56 22.37
N GLY A 655 6.63 22.07 22.30
CA GLY A 655 7.84 21.33 22.68
C GLY A 655 8.47 20.59 21.51
N PHE A 656 7.89 19.44 21.11
CA PHE A 656 8.41 18.60 20.02
C PHE A 656 7.31 18.16 19.04
N VAL A 657 7.67 18.08 17.76
CA VAL A 657 6.90 17.42 16.70
C VAL A 657 7.84 16.50 15.94
N ASP A 658 7.46 15.25 15.67
CA ASP A 658 8.29 14.31 14.90
C ASP A 658 7.57 13.83 13.65
N TYR A 659 8.07 14.22 12.48
CA TYR A 659 7.58 13.72 11.19
C TYR A 659 8.38 12.51 10.72
N SER A 660 7.67 11.49 10.24
CA SER A 660 8.25 10.36 9.49
C SER A 660 7.67 10.35 8.08
N ILE A 661 8.50 10.03 7.09
CA ILE A 661 8.12 10.05 5.67
C ILE A 661 8.59 8.73 5.04
N LEU A 662 7.66 8.03 4.41
CA LEU A 662 7.92 6.88 3.57
C LEU A 662 7.83 7.35 2.11
N ALA A 663 8.90 7.14 1.34
CA ALA A 663 8.95 7.54 -0.05
C ALA A 663 9.12 6.36 -1.02
N GLY A 664 8.67 6.54 -2.26
CA GLY A 664 8.86 5.64 -3.37
C GLY A 664 10.32 5.55 -3.81
N PRO A 665 10.70 4.45 -4.51
CA PRO A 665 12.05 4.27 -5.03
C PRO A 665 12.48 5.47 -5.90
N ASN A 666 13.78 5.82 -5.87
CA ASN A 666 14.38 6.86 -6.71
C ASN A 666 13.75 8.25 -6.52
N SER A 667 13.59 8.69 -5.27
CA SER A 667 13.06 10.01 -4.94
C SER A 667 14.02 10.79 -4.04
N TYR A 668 13.94 12.12 -4.08
CA TYR A 668 14.67 12.99 -3.15
C TYR A 668 13.73 13.61 -2.13
N LEU A 669 14.21 13.69 -0.88
CA LEU A 669 13.56 14.45 0.19
C LEU A 669 14.03 15.90 0.16
N TYR A 670 13.06 16.82 0.22
CA TYR A 670 13.25 18.24 0.36
C TYR A 670 12.61 18.75 1.65
N ILE A 671 13.35 19.57 2.39
CA ILE A 671 12.88 20.27 3.58
C ILE A 671 13.02 21.76 3.35
N PHE A 672 11.94 22.50 3.56
CA PHE A 672 11.85 23.94 3.39
C PHE A 672 11.97 24.53 4.78
N LEU A 673 13.04 25.20 5.15
CA LEU A 673 13.25 25.67 6.53
C LEU A 673 13.14 27.20 6.63
N ASP A 674 12.39 27.69 7.61
CA ASP A 674 12.18 29.14 7.82
C ASP A 674 13.51 29.84 8.13
N ASP A 675 13.89 30.81 7.32
CA ASP A 675 15.15 31.55 7.46
C ASP A 675 15.28 32.27 8.80
N ARG A 676 14.17 32.69 9.41
CA ARG A 676 14.17 33.32 10.74
C ARG A 676 14.68 32.36 11.80
N TYR A 677 14.34 31.09 11.67
CA TYR A 677 14.87 30.08 12.57
C TYR A 677 16.34 29.83 12.34
N ILE A 678 16.75 29.65 11.09
CA ILE A 678 18.16 29.42 10.76
C ILE A 678 19.01 30.56 11.34
N ALA A 679 18.52 31.79 11.28
CA ALA A 679 19.17 32.94 11.88
C ALA A 679 19.26 32.89 13.43
N ALA A 680 18.21 32.41 14.10
CA ALA A 680 18.12 32.37 15.55
C ALA A 680 18.82 31.15 16.19
N HIS A 681 18.78 29.99 15.54
CA HIS A 681 19.17 28.70 16.11
C HIS A 681 20.26 27.97 15.30
N GLY A 682 20.48 28.36 14.04
CA GLY A 682 21.37 27.64 13.13
C GLY A 682 20.70 26.40 12.50
N LEU A 683 21.53 25.50 11.96
CA LEU A 683 21.07 24.22 11.44
C LEU A 683 21.14 23.15 12.54
N GLU A 684 20.12 22.32 12.60
CA GLU A 684 20.01 21.25 13.59
C GLU A 684 20.89 20.04 13.26
N GLN A 685 21.38 19.35 14.30
CA GLN A 685 22.27 18.20 14.14
C GLN A 685 21.62 17.07 13.32
N TRP A 686 20.32 16.83 13.50
CA TRP A 686 19.59 15.80 12.75
C TRP A 686 19.60 16.05 11.23
N MET A 687 19.64 17.32 10.79
CA MET A 687 19.73 17.65 9.36
C MET A 687 21.08 17.22 8.77
N LEU A 688 22.15 17.36 9.57
CA LEU A 688 23.49 16.91 9.19
C LEU A 688 23.57 15.38 9.18
N ASP A 689 22.96 14.72 10.16
CA ASP A 689 22.95 13.27 10.29
C ASP A 689 22.23 12.60 9.10
N LEU A 690 21.25 13.29 8.51
CA LEU A 690 20.58 12.89 7.27
C LEU A 690 21.36 13.13 5.98
N GLY A 691 22.43 13.92 6.05
CA GLY A 691 23.11 14.43 4.87
C GLY A 691 22.24 15.39 4.05
N LEU A 692 21.40 16.21 4.70
CA LEU A 692 20.75 17.33 4.03
C LEU A 692 21.80 18.37 3.63
N ILE A 693 21.71 18.85 2.39
CA ILE A 693 22.57 19.84 1.79
C ILE A 693 21.70 21.02 1.40
N ASP A 694 22.17 22.23 1.72
CA ASP A 694 21.58 23.47 1.25
C ASP A 694 21.63 23.53 -0.28
N THR A 695 20.46 23.64 -0.91
CA THR A 695 20.36 23.70 -2.38
C THR A 695 20.68 25.09 -2.94
N GLY A 696 20.65 26.13 -2.09
CA GLY A 696 20.68 27.53 -2.49
C GLY A 696 19.40 28.01 -3.20
N LEU A 697 18.33 27.21 -3.17
CA LEU A 697 16.99 27.56 -3.65
C LEU A 697 16.10 28.00 -2.48
N ASP A 698 15.17 28.90 -2.78
CA ASP A 698 14.23 29.44 -1.79
C ASP A 698 12.78 29.27 -2.28
N ALA A 699 11.86 29.12 -1.33
CA ALA A 699 10.43 29.32 -1.52
C ALA A 699 9.94 30.45 -0.61
N LEU A 700 8.76 31.01 -0.91
CA LEU A 700 8.11 32.01 -0.08
C LEU A 700 6.81 31.47 0.48
N LEU A 701 6.56 31.69 1.76
CA LEU A 701 5.24 31.58 2.37
C LEU A 701 4.51 32.92 2.24
N ASP A 702 3.30 32.90 1.69
CA ASP A 702 2.45 34.06 1.40
C ASP A 702 3.17 35.18 0.63
N GLY A 703 4.14 34.80 -0.20
CA GLY A 703 4.92 35.72 -1.04
C GLY A 703 5.85 36.67 -0.27
N THR A 704 6.03 36.49 1.04
CA THR A 704 6.80 37.44 1.86
C THR A 704 7.80 36.77 2.80
N GLN A 705 7.48 35.61 3.37
CA GLN A 705 8.33 34.95 4.35
C GLN A 705 9.24 33.92 3.66
N PRO A 706 10.57 34.07 3.68
CA PRO A 706 11.49 33.17 2.99
C PRO A 706 11.73 31.85 3.74
N PHE A 707 11.83 30.78 2.96
CA PHE A 707 12.19 29.43 3.39
C PHE A 707 13.31 28.90 2.49
N SER A 708 14.47 28.61 3.09
CA SER A 708 15.60 27.96 2.44
C SER A 708 15.30 26.47 2.19
N ILE A 709 15.62 25.94 1.01
CA ILE A 709 15.33 24.55 0.64
C ILE A 709 16.59 23.69 0.79
N PHE A 710 16.46 22.62 1.56
CA PHE A 710 17.49 21.61 1.78
C PHE A 710 17.08 20.30 1.12
N GLN A 711 18.02 19.64 0.46
CA GLN A 711 17.81 18.37 -0.21
C GLN A 711 18.72 17.31 0.40
N ARG A 712 18.23 16.08 0.54
CA ARG A 712 19.09 14.96 0.92
C ARG A 712 20.11 14.67 -0.19
N GLY A 713 21.39 14.60 0.16
CA GLY A 713 22.47 14.40 -0.81
C GLY A 713 22.38 13.07 -1.59
N GLU A 714 21.68 12.08 -1.05
CA GLU A 714 21.42 10.79 -1.70
C GLU A 714 19.90 10.54 -1.82
N PRO A 715 19.43 9.90 -2.90
CA PRO A 715 18.02 9.56 -3.03
C PRO A 715 17.56 8.58 -1.94
N LEU A 716 16.30 8.68 -1.56
CA LEU A 716 15.67 7.80 -0.58
C LEU A 716 15.65 6.35 -1.11
N PRO A 717 16.17 5.37 -0.36
CA PRO A 717 16.05 3.97 -0.74
C PRO A 717 14.59 3.51 -0.68
N ALA A 718 14.20 2.66 -1.63
CA ALA A 718 12.86 2.07 -1.66
C ALA A 718 12.52 1.39 -0.33
N GLY A 719 11.40 1.75 0.30
CA GLY A 719 10.90 1.09 1.51
C GLY A 719 11.68 1.39 2.80
N SER A 720 12.63 2.33 2.78
CA SER A 720 13.29 2.79 4.01
C SER A 720 12.52 3.99 4.58
N PRO A 721 11.89 3.86 5.77
CA PRO A 721 11.45 5.04 6.50
C PRO A 721 12.70 5.85 6.86
N VAL A 722 12.70 7.13 6.54
CA VAL A 722 13.75 7.96 7.10
C VAL A 722 13.46 8.15 8.58
N SER A 723 14.50 7.97 9.39
CA SER A 723 14.49 8.12 10.84
C SER A 723 13.65 9.31 11.29
N THR A 724 12.82 9.10 12.31
CA THR A 724 12.07 10.11 13.05
C THR A 724 12.93 11.34 13.31
N TYR A 725 12.50 12.51 12.84
CA TYR A 725 13.17 13.76 13.17
C TYR A 725 12.53 14.32 14.42
N SER A 726 13.30 14.48 15.49
CA SER A 726 12.81 15.27 16.61
C SER A 726 12.86 16.75 16.27
N LEU A 727 11.72 17.28 15.85
CA LEU A 727 11.57 18.66 15.40
C LEU A 727 11.04 19.44 16.58
N GLY A 728 11.95 19.75 17.50
CA GLY A 728 11.65 20.60 18.62
C GLY A 728 12.40 20.20 19.88
N TYR A 729 13.39 21.01 20.23
CA TYR A 729 13.66 21.21 21.64
C TYR A 729 13.71 22.69 22.06
N ASP A 730 13.31 23.62 21.19
CA ASP A 730 13.11 25.01 21.60
C ASP A 730 12.21 25.78 20.62
N LEU A 731 11.01 25.25 20.32
CA LEU A 731 9.98 26.01 19.59
C LEU A 731 9.46 27.14 20.49
N SER A 732 10.19 28.26 20.53
CA SER A 732 9.65 29.54 20.96
C SER A 732 8.39 29.83 20.12
N PRO A 733 7.31 30.40 20.71
CA PRO A 733 5.98 30.55 20.09
C PRO A 733 5.90 31.50 18.87
N ALA A 734 6.96 31.62 18.06
CA ALA A 734 7.14 32.65 17.04
C ALA A 734 7.51 32.15 15.63
N TYR A 735 7.76 30.85 15.41
CA TYR A 735 8.27 30.35 14.13
C TYR A 735 7.48 29.14 13.63
N ASN A 736 7.01 29.19 12.38
CA ASN A 736 6.26 28.12 11.73
C ASN A 736 7.25 27.26 10.94
N PHE A 737 7.16 25.96 11.16
CA PHE A 737 8.32 25.09 11.02
C PHE A 737 8.13 24.08 9.89
N TYR A 738 8.68 24.48 8.74
CA TYR A 738 8.94 23.76 7.50
C TYR A 738 7.79 23.24 6.62
N GLY A 739 8.06 23.26 5.31
CA GLY A 739 7.39 22.44 4.30
C GLY A 739 8.21 21.20 3.98
N ILE A 740 7.54 20.09 3.70
CA ILE A 740 8.19 18.83 3.32
C ILE A 740 7.74 18.48 1.92
N ALA A 741 8.69 18.20 1.01
CA ALA A 741 8.38 17.74 -0.33
C ALA A 741 9.21 16.51 -0.72
N VAL A 742 8.67 15.69 -1.59
CA VAL A 742 9.31 14.51 -2.16
C VAL A 742 9.11 14.53 -3.67
N ALA A 743 10.21 14.52 -4.41
CA ALA A 743 10.18 14.54 -5.87
C ALA A 743 10.93 13.35 -6.46
N ASP A 744 10.44 12.82 -7.57
CA ASP A 744 11.12 11.79 -8.36
C ASP A 744 12.47 12.30 -8.88
N VAL A 745 13.49 11.45 -8.90
CA VAL A 745 14.78 11.74 -9.53
C VAL A 745 14.61 12.13 -11.01
N ALA A 746 13.62 11.57 -11.70
CA ALA A 746 13.29 11.88 -13.09
C ALA A 746 12.66 13.28 -13.28
N LEU A 747 12.16 13.92 -12.21
CA LEU A 747 11.63 15.28 -12.24
C LEU A 747 12.72 16.35 -12.07
N LEU A 748 13.96 15.96 -11.77
CA LEU A 748 15.01 16.93 -11.45
C LEU A 748 15.78 17.41 -12.67
N PHE A 749 15.66 18.72 -12.92
CA PHE A 749 16.62 19.53 -13.67
C PHE A 749 17.74 20.03 -12.74
N ILE A 750 18.26 19.21 -11.82
CA ILE A 750 19.50 19.57 -11.11
C ILE A 750 20.67 19.38 -12.07
N PRO A 751 21.39 20.44 -12.51
CA PRO A 751 22.73 20.24 -13.04
C PRO A 751 23.55 19.61 -11.91
N GLU A 752 24.22 18.49 -12.17
CA GLU A 752 25.11 17.85 -11.19
C GLU A 752 25.83 18.91 -10.36
N PRO A 753 25.90 18.76 -9.02
CA PRO A 753 26.60 19.72 -8.19
C PRO A 753 27.99 19.90 -8.79
N SER A 754 28.29 21.12 -9.23
CA SER A 754 29.54 21.48 -9.88
C SER A 754 30.70 21.51 -8.88
N THR A 755 30.82 20.46 -8.06
CA THR A 755 31.69 20.43 -6.88
C THR A 755 32.30 19.06 -6.63
N CYS A 756 32.54 18.25 -7.66
CA CYS A 756 33.48 17.12 -7.58
C CYS A 756 34.27 16.86 -8.89
N ALA A 757 34.74 17.93 -9.54
CA ALA A 757 35.74 17.82 -10.62
C ALA A 757 36.87 18.86 -10.52
N LEU A 758 37.17 19.34 -9.31
CA LEU A 758 38.33 20.21 -9.05
C LEU A 758 39.24 19.66 -7.94
N LEU A 759 39.48 18.35 -7.96
CA LEU A 759 40.60 17.71 -7.25
C LEU A 759 41.58 17.09 -8.26
N ALA A 760 41.91 17.82 -9.32
CA ALA A 760 43.07 17.54 -10.17
C ALA A 760 43.47 18.80 -10.93
N LEU A 761 44.06 19.77 -10.22
CA LEU A 761 45.07 20.76 -10.65
C LEU A 761 44.96 21.99 -9.75
N GLY A 762 45.94 22.14 -8.85
CA GLY A 762 45.93 23.17 -7.83
C GLY A 762 46.06 24.58 -8.41
N VAL A 763 45.13 25.46 -8.05
CA VAL A 763 45.36 26.89 -7.82
C VAL A 763 44.39 27.35 -6.73
N LEU A 764 44.94 28.03 -5.72
CA LEU A 764 44.25 28.69 -4.62
C LEU A 764 43.25 29.73 -5.17
N ALA A 765 41.94 29.47 -5.10
CA ALA A 765 40.90 30.46 -5.43
C ALA A 765 40.05 30.76 -4.19
N LEU A 766 40.22 31.98 -3.68
CA LEU A 766 39.54 32.56 -2.54
C LEU A 766 38.08 32.85 -2.93
N ALA A 767 37.14 31.95 -2.60
CA ALA A 767 35.71 32.21 -2.79
C ALA A 767 35.18 33.14 -1.69
N ARG A 768 34.81 34.35 -2.10
CA ARG A 768 34.39 35.46 -1.24
C ARG A 768 32.96 35.22 -0.75
N LYS A 769 32.81 34.71 0.48
CA LYS A 769 31.54 34.58 1.21
C LYS A 769 30.86 35.95 1.34
N ARG A 770 29.76 36.19 0.62
CA ARG A 770 28.86 37.33 0.90
C ARG A 770 28.07 36.97 2.16
N ARG A 771 28.53 37.44 3.31
CA ARG A 771 27.65 37.65 4.48
C ARG A 771 26.66 38.77 4.14
N ARG A 772 25.37 38.48 4.27
CA ARG A 772 24.28 39.42 4.60
C ARG A 772 23.29 38.59 5.44
N GLY A 773 22.86 38.95 6.65
CA GLY A 773 23.08 40.14 7.43
C GLY A 773 21.82 40.46 8.23
N GLN A 774 21.61 39.80 9.37
CA GLN A 774 21.90 40.31 10.71
C GLN A 774 22.19 39.13 11.62
#